data_AF-A0A7G9LYE8-F1
#
_entry.id   AF-A0A7G9LYE8-F1
#
_cell.length_a   1.000
_cell.length_b   1.000
_cell.length_c   1.000
_cell.angle_alpha   90.00
_cell.angle_beta   90.00
_cell.angle_gamma   90.00
#
_symmetry.space_group_name_H-M   'P 1'
#
loop_
_entity.id
_entity.type
_entity.pdbx_description
1 polymer ?
#
loop_
_entity_poly.entity_id
_entity_poly.type
_entity_poly.pdbx_seq_one_letter_code
_entity_poly.pdbx_strand_id
1 'polypeptide(L)'
;MNPKRRRTASVLTILLIVAIVGLIFYLILGRGAQPNIWSTTTFEEKLQLAAASSTDKIYFSAIEINPFTNITTVSFVDGDKTTQHIVYGSSKYFTEVINNFSTLSTEATKGAVGDNVLGLYTTPTPTPGFFSQYILPFLPTLLFLLLLYWLYRAQMKAMGGQGTGMFGDKSPAQIIKSDKKFSDVAGNKEPIEEISEIVDYLKNPKKYEISGARMPRGILLGGPPGTGKTLLAKATAGEADVPFFFVSASNFVELFVGMGAKRVRQVITEARKNAPAIVFIDELDAIGRTRGSGIGGGHDEREQTLNQLLVEMDGIKENSGLLFIAATNRTDVLDPALTRPGRFDRIITVGLPDVKEREEILKLHAKGKRFSPKVSFDNVAKRTPGFSGAQLENVINESVLLSIRENTQVISLEQIDEAIDRVMAGPAKKSRTITQEELTLVAYHEAGHAVVGLKVPGGNKVQKITIIPRGQAGGYNLMMPENEKYNYTKEDLLASIASFMGGRAAEELIYGEAKITTGAADDISKATTIARRMVTEFGMSDLGPIKYQEEEGSPFLGKTLATSSSISNQISHEIDLEVRKIITNAKKLATKIISKNTELLELIKTLLLEKETIVAEEIEYIATHLQLPPKKIENDVENSKPMNIDELIKITSNDENTHTEEVEKDENLDSK
;
A
#
# COMPACT_ATOMS: atom_id res chain seq x y z
N MET A 1 -13.10 -23.42 14.34
CA MET A 1 -13.41 -22.67 15.59
C MET A 1 -14.05 -23.61 16.59
N ASN A 2 -13.46 -23.76 17.78
CA ASN A 2 -13.74 -24.85 18.74
C ASN A 2 -15.10 -24.65 19.46
N PRO A 3 -16.04 -25.63 19.46
CA PRO A 3 -17.40 -25.48 20.02
C PRO A 3 -17.44 -25.18 21.53
N LYS A 4 -16.36 -25.48 22.27
CA LYS A 4 -16.23 -25.11 23.70
C LYS A 4 -16.15 -23.59 23.92
N ARG A 5 -15.61 -22.82 22.98
CA ARG A 5 -15.45 -21.36 23.09
C ARG A 5 -16.78 -20.60 22.92
N ARG A 6 -17.74 -21.18 22.20
CA ARG A 6 -19.09 -20.62 22.02
C ARG A 6 -19.89 -20.69 23.32
N ARG A 7 -19.86 -21.82 24.03
CA ARG A 7 -20.58 -22.00 25.31
C ARG A 7 -20.12 -21.02 26.40
N THR A 8 -18.81 -20.75 26.50
CA THR A 8 -18.30 -19.80 27.50
C THR A 8 -18.68 -18.36 27.21
N ALA A 9 -18.70 -17.95 25.93
CA ALA A 9 -19.14 -16.63 25.52
C ALA A 9 -20.65 -16.43 25.78
N SER A 10 -21.47 -17.46 25.51
CA SER A 10 -22.92 -17.43 25.77
C SER A 10 -23.25 -17.31 27.26
N VAL A 11 -22.50 -18.00 28.13
CA VAL A 11 -22.70 -17.90 29.59
C VAL A 11 -22.31 -16.50 30.10
N LEU A 12 -21.26 -15.89 29.54
CA LEU A 12 -20.82 -14.55 29.92
C LEU A 12 -21.85 -13.48 29.52
N THR A 13 -22.43 -13.59 28.32
CA THR A 13 -23.49 -12.67 27.87
C THR A 13 -24.75 -12.79 28.72
N ILE A 14 -25.12 -14.00 29.14
CA ILE A 14 -26.29 -14.22 30.00
C ILE A 14 -26.07 -13.60 31.39
N LEU A 15 -24.87 -13.78 31.97
CA LEU A 15 -24.53 -13.17 33.26
C LEU A 15 -24.51 -11.64 33.20
N LEU A 16 -24.02 -11.06 32.12
CA LEU A 16 -24.03 -9.61 31.92
C LEU A 16 -25.46 -9.06 31.84
N ILE A 17 -26.35 -9.74 31.11
CA ILE A 17 -27.76 -9.35 31.00
C ILE A 17 -28.46 -9.44 32.36
N VAL A 18 -28.22 -10.51 33.14
CA VAL A 18 -28.79 -10.66 34.49
C VAL A 18 -28.30 -9.55 35.43
N ALA A 19 -27.02 -9.18 35.35
CA ALA A 19 -26.46 -8.09 36.15
C ALA A 19 -27.07 -6.72 35.78
N ILE A 20 -27.25 -6.46 34.49
CA ILE A 20 -27.88 -5.21 33.99
C ILE A 20 -29.35 -5.15 34.41
N VAL A 21 -30.09 -6.25 34.29
CA VAL A 21 -31.50 -6.32 34.72
C VAL A 21 -31.61 -6.14 36.23
N GLY A 22 -30.70 -6.75 37.02
CA GLY A 22 -30.64 -6.54 38.47
C GLY A 22 -30.34 -5.09 38.86
N LEU A 23 -29.43 -4.42 38.13
CA LEU A 23 -29.11 -3.00 38.33
C LEU A 23 -30.32 -2.10 37.98
N ILE A 24 -30.99 -2.38 36.87
CA ILE A 24 -32.20 -1.64 36.46
C ILE A 24 -33.32 -1.84 37.49
N PHE A 25 -33.53 -3.07 37.97
CA PHE A 25 -34.55 -3.37 38.97
C PHE A 25 -34.25 -2.68 40.32
N TYR A 26 -32.98 -2.64 40.74
CA TYR A 26 -32.53 -1.88 41.89
C TYR A 26 -32.76 -0.37 41.74
N LEU A 27 -32.44 0.20 40.57
CA LEU A 27 -32.66 1.62 40.27
C LEU A 27 -34.15 1.99 40.21
N ILE A 28 -35.02 1.07 39.78
CA ILE A 28 -36.47 1.29 39.71
C ILE A 28 -37.12 1.19 41.10
N LEU A 29 -36.74 0.22 41.92
CA LEU A 29 -37.27 0.06 43.29
C LEU A 29 -36.73 1.12 44.27
N GLY A 30 -35.57 1.73 43.99
CA GLY A 30 -35.02 2.84 44.78
C GLY A 30 -35.72 4.19 44.61
N ARG A 31 -36.69 4.31 43.68
CA ARG A 31 -37.49 5.53 43.52
C ARG A 31 -38.81 5.42 44.29
N GLY A 32 -38.80 5.83 45.55
CA GLY A 32 -40.04 6.16 46.27
C GLY A 32 -40.83 7.26 45.54
N ALA A 33 -42.15 7.31 45.77
CA ALA A 33 -43.06 8.28 45.15
C ALA A 33 -42.51 9.71 45.24
N GLN A 34 -42.45 10.43 44.11
CA GLN A 34 -41.93 11.79 44.04
C GLN A 34 -42.82 12.72 44.87
N PRO A 35 -42.30 13.43 45.89
CA PRO A 35 -43.08 14.41 46.62
C PRO A 35 -43.37 15.63 45.74
N ASN A 36 -44.57 16.22 45.85
CA ASN A 36 -44.93 17.42 45.08
C ASN A 36 -44.09 18.62 45.54
N ILE A 37 -43.26 19.16 44.65
CA ILE A 37 -42.34 20.26 44.95
C ILE A 37 -43.03 21.60 44.71
N TRP A 38 -42.93 22.52 45.66
CA TRP A 38 -43.35 23.91 45.52
C TRP A 38 -42.14 24.83 45.34
N SER A 39 -42.30 25.89 44.54
CA SER A 39 -41.32 26.96 44.44
C SER A 39 -41.48 27.95 45.60
N THR A 40 -40.44 28.73 45.90
CA THR A 40 -40.48 29.74 46.99
C THR A 40 -41.56 30.80 46.76
N THR A 41 -41.83 31.19 45.52
CA THR A 41 -42.89 32.14 45.17
C THR A 41 -44.28 31.53 45.35
N THR A 42 -44.49 30.28 44.94
CA THR A 42 -45.77 29.57 45.17
C THR A 42 -46.05 29.41 46.66
N PHE A 43 -45.00 29.18 47.46
CA PHE A 43 -45.11 29.14 48.91
C PHE A 43 -45.56 30.50 49.48
N GLU A 44 -44.94 31.61 49.08
CA GLU A 44 -45.35 32.96 49.49
C GLU A 44 -46.78 33.31 49.05
N GLU A 45 -47.19 32.98 47.83
CA GLU A 45 -48.57 33.17 47.34
C GLU A 45 -49.59 32.40 48.19
N LYS A 46 -49.28 31.14 48.53
CA LYS A 46 -50.14 30.33 49.40
C LYS A 46 -50.16 30.85 50.85
N LEU A 47 -49.05 31.43 51.30
CA LEU A 47 -48.94 32.10 52.59
C LEU A 47 -49.81 33.37 52.65
N GLN A 48 -49.82 34.16 51.57
CA GLN A 48 -50.72 35.31 51.42
C GLN A 48 -52.19 34.88 51.35
N LEU A 49 -52.51 33.83 50.60
CA LEU A 49 -53.88 33.30 50.51
C LEU A 49 -54.39 32.79 51.86
N ALA A 50 -53.55 32.09 52.62
CA ALA A 50 -53.89 31.67 53.98
C ALA A 50 -54.09 32.87 54.92
N ALA A 51 -53.25 33.91 54.82
CA ALA A 51 -53.37 35.12 55.63
C ALA A 51 -54.59 36.00 55.28
N ALA A 52 -55.02 36.01 54.02
CA ALA A 52 -56.16 36.80 53.54
C ALA A 52 -57.53 36.12 53.71
N SER A 53 -57.55 34.82 54.03
CA SER A 53 -58.78 34.03 54.15
C SER A 53 -59.38 34.13 55.56
N SER A 54 -60.53 34.80 55.70
CA SER A 54 -61.26 34.94 56.97
C SER A 54 -62.11 33.71 57.36
N THR A 55 -61.79 32.53 56.81
CA THR A 55 -62.50 31.26 57.08
C THR A 55 -61.48 30.17 57.45
N ASP A 56 -61.72 29.41 58.53
CA ASP A 56 -60.87 28.32 59.08
C ASP A 56 -60.60 27.13 58.11
N LYS A 57 -60.86 27.30 56.81
CA LYS A 57 -60.76 26.25 55.79
C LYS A 57 -59.45 26.27 55.01
N ILE A 58 -58.65 27.35 55.06
CA ILE A 58 -57.38 27.43 54.32
C ILE A 58 -56.28 27.87 55.27
N TYR A 59 -55.40 26.95 55.66
CA TYR A 59 -54.28 27.24 56.57
C TYR A 59 -53.14 26.23 56.43
N PHE A 60 -51.99 26.54 57.01
CA PHE A 60 -50.85 25.63 57.11
C PHE A 60 -50.91 24.85 58.41
N SER A 61 -50.96 23.52 58.35
CA SER A 61 -51.05 22.68 59.55
C SER A 61 -49.69 22.40 60.18
N ALA A 62 -48.63 22.31 59.37
CA ALA A 62 -47.25 22.13 59.85
C ALA A 62 -46.24 22.65 58.83
N ILE A 63 -45.20 23.33 59.33
CA ILE A 63 -44.04 23.75 58.54
C ILE A 63 -42.80 23.20 59.25
N GLU A 64 -42.19 22.17 58.67
CA GLU A 64 -40.98 21.53 59.20
C GLU A 64 -39.77 21.96 58.37
N ILE A 65 -38.90 22.78 58.96
CA ILE A 65 -37.69 23.28 58.31
C ILE A 65 -36.53 22.35 58.67
N ASN A 66 -35.90 21.69 57.67
CA ASN A 66 -34.65 20.96 57.86
C ASN A 66 -33.45 21.86 57.47
N PRO A 67 -32.70 22.41 58.45
CA PRO A 67 -31.63 23.36 58.19
C PRO A 67 -30.39 22.76 57.51
N PHE A 68 -30.26 21.43 57.48
CA PHE A 68 -29.09 20.76 56.89
C PHE A 68 -29.28 20.42 55.42
N THR A 69 -30.51 20.13 55.00
CA THR A 69 -30.82 19.81 53.60
C THR A 69 -31.32 21.02 52.81
N ASN A 70 -31.61 22.16 53.45
CA ASN A 70 -32.31 23.32 52.85
C ASN A 70 -33.65 22.91 52.21
N ILE A 71 -34.32 21.97 52.89
CA ILE A 71 -35.62 21.45 52.49
C ILE A 71 -36.60 21.75 53.61
N THR A 72 -37.70 22.41 53.26
CA THR A 72 -38.82 22.68 54.16
C THR A 72 -40.01 21.85 53.70
N THR A 73 -40.51 20.98 54.58
CA THR A 73 -41.74 20.22 54.31
C THR A 73 -42.92 20.99 54.87
N VAL A 74 -43.90 21.24 54.01
CA VAL A 74 -45.04 22.09 54.29
C VAL A 74 -46.31 21.29 54.11
N SER A 75 -47.13 21.22 55.16
CA SER A 75 -48.47 20.63 55.10
C SER A 75 -49.51 21.76 54.98
N PHE A 76 -50.19 21.82 53.84
CA PHE A 76 -51.18 22.84 53.53
C PHE A 76 -52.58 22.23 53.49
N VAL A 77 -53.54 22.88 54.15
CA VAL A 77 -54.94 22.48 54.19
C VAL A 77 -55.74 23.46 53.34
N ASP A 78 -56.48 22.93 52.36
CA ASP A 78 -57.41 23.68 51.52
C ASP A 78 -58.77 22.96 51.52
N GLY A 79 -59.73 23.48 52.29
CA GLY A 79 -60.98 22.79 52.61
C GLY A 79 -60.74 21.52 53.42
N ASP A 80 -61.20 20.38 52.91
CA ASP A 80 -61.07 19.07 53.57
C ASP A 80 -59.80 18.29 53.13
N LYS A 81 -58.91 18.89 52.33
CA LYS A 81 -57.71 18.22 51.80
C LYS A 81 -56.44 18.76 52.44
N THR A 82 -55.65 17.88 53.04
CA THR A 82 -54.27 18.17 53.49
C THR A 82 -53.27 17.63 52.47
N THR A 83 -52.44 18.50 51.90
CA THR A 83 -51.37 18.11 50.98
C THR A 83 -50.00 18.45 51.56
N GLN A 84 -49.05 17.51 51.43
CA GLN A 84 -47.66 17.71 51.80
C GLN A 84 -46.84 18.11 50.59
N HIS A 85 -46.09 19.18 50.74
CA HIS A 85 -45.24 19.77 49.72
C HIS A 85 -43.84 19.97 50.24
N ILE A 86 -42.88 19.85 49.33
CA ILE A 86 -41.47 20.11 49.63
C ILE A 86 -41.06 21.43 48.97
N VAL A 87 -40.57 22.37 49.76
CA VAL A 87 -40.04 23.66 49.28
C VAL A 87 -38.53 23.68 49.50
N TYR A 88 -37.78 23.95 48.44
CA TYR A 88 -36.32 24.12 48.52
C TYR A 88 -35.98 25.58 48.76
N GLY A 89 -35.12 25.85 49.74
CA GLY A 89 -34.66 27.21 50.05
C GLY A 89 -33.88 27.26 51.35
N SER A 90 -33.13 28.36 51.55
CA SER A 90 -32.35 28.55 52.76
C SER A 90 -33.26 28.59 53.99
N SER A 91 -32.88 27.89 55.05
CA SER A 91 -33.61 27.93 56.33
C SER A 91 -33.79 29.36 56.83
N LYS A 92 -32.79 30.22 56.65
CA LYS A 92 -32.83 31.65 57.02
C LYS A 92 -33.90 32.42 56.25
N TYR A 93 -34.04 32.17 54.95
CA TYR A 93 -35.06 32.80 54.10
C TYR A 93 -36.47 32.42 54.57
N PHE A 94 -36.73 31.13 54.82
CA PHE A 94 -38.05 30.71 55.28
C PHE A 94 -38.39 31.24 56.68
N THR A 95 -37.43 31.27 57.60
CA THR A 95 -37.63 31.87 58.92
C THR A 95 -37.93 33.38 58.82
N GLU A 96 -37.24 34.10 57.92
CA GLU A 96 -37.46 35.54 57.69
C GLU A 96 -38.81 35.84 57.04
N VAL A 97 -39.21 35.08 56.02
CA VAL A 97 -40.52 35.21 55.36
C VAL A 97 -41.67 34.93 56.33
N ILE A 98 -41.58 33.85 57.12
CA ILE A 98 -42.61 33.51 58.12
C ILE A 98 -42.69 34.59 59.20
N ASN A 99 -41.55 35.09 59.69
CA ASN A 99 -41.52 36.14 60.71
C ASN A 99 -42.11 37.47 60.19
N ASN A 100 -41.80 37.87 58.96
CA ASN A 100 -42.34 39.09 58.35
C ASN A 100 -43.87 39.01 58.16
N PHE A 101 -44.43 37.83 57.89
CA PHE A 101 -45.89 37.67 57.82
C PHE A 101 -46.55 37.63 59.20
N SER A 102 -45.91 37.01 60.19
CA SER A 102 -46.43 36.95 61.57
C SER A 102 -46.52 38.32 62.26
N THR A 103 -45.73 39.31 61.82
CA THR A 103 -45.75 40.69 62.33
C THR A 103 -46.77 41.60 61.62
N LEU A 104 -47.25 41.21 60.44
CA LEU A 104 -48.29 41.91 59.66
C LEU A 104 -49.73 41.50 60.04
N SER A 105 -49.90 40.38 60.77
CA SER A 105 -51.20 39.75 61.04
C SER A 105 -51.76 39.96 62.46
N THR A 106 -51.30 40.96 63.22
CA THR A 106 -51.69 41.17 64.63
C THR A 106 -52.85 42.14 64.88
N GLU A 107 -53.40 42.87 63.89
CA GLU A 107 -54.51 43.81 64.15
C GLU A 107 -55.77 43.63 63.29
N ALA A 108 -55.79 42.69 62.34
CA ALA A 108 -57.00 42.32 61.61
C ALA A 108 -57.21 40.80 61.71
N THR A 109 -58.36 40.39 62.26
CA THR A 109 -58.85 39.01 62.44
C THR A 109 -58.49 38.29 63.76
N LYS A 110 -58.91 38.90 64.88
CA LYS A 110 -59.56 38.12 65.95
C LYS A 110 -60.81 37.46 65.36
N GLY A 111 -60.72 36.18 64.99
CA GLY A 111 -61.86 35.39 64.52
C GLY A 111 -61.65 34.62 63.21
N ALA A 112 -60.50 33.98 63.00
CA ALA A 112 -60.29 32.85 62.07
C ALA A 112 -58.92 32.20 62.31
N VAL A 113 -58.54 32.07 63.59
CA VAL A 113 -57.39 31.29 64.04
C VAL A 113 -57.93 30.39 65.14
N GLY A 114 -58.67 29.35 64.76
CA GLY A 114 -59.04 28.29 65.68
C GLY A 114 -57.78 27.54 66.14
N ASP A 115 -57.35 27.81 67.38
CA ASP A 115 -56.46 27.07 68.32
C ASP A 115 -55.27 26.21 67.84
N ASN A 116 -54.96 26.14 66.55
CA ASN A 116 -53.80 25.45 66.00
C ASN A 116 -52.68 26.45 65.79
N VAL A 117 -51.95 26.71 66.87
CA VAL A 117 -50.66 27.42 66.85
C VAL A 117 -49.77 26.78 65.78
N LEU A 118 -49.24 27.60 64.85
CA LEU A 118 -48.17 27.23 63.92
C LEU A 118 -46.99 26.62 64.70
N GLY A 119 -46.97 25.29 64.82
CA GLY A 119 -45.90 24.56 65.46
C GLY A 119 -44.74 24.40 64.49
N LEU A 120 -43.66 25.15 64.70
CA LEU A 120 -42.37 24.89 64.07
C LEU A 120 -41.73 23.69 64.75
N TYR A 121 -41.82 22.51 64.13
CA TYR A 121 -41.20 21.29 64.63
C TYR A 121 -39.90 21.03 63.86
N THR A 122 -38.76 21.10 64.55
CA THR A 122 -37.49 20.59 64.03
C THR A 122 -37.35 19.12 64.45
N THR A 123 -37.55 18.18 63.52
CA THR A 123 -37.42 16.75 63.84
C THR A 123 -35.93 16.33 63.84
N PRO A 124 -35.41 15.75 64.93
CA PRO A 124 -34.08 15.15 64.93
C PRO A 124 -34.09 13.83 64.15
N THR A 125 -33.04 13.61 63.35
CA THR A 125 -32.95 12.53 62.35
C THR A 125 -33.02 11.12 62.96
N PRO A 126 -33.78 10.18 62.37
CA PRO A 126 -33.64 8.75 62.69
C PRO A 126 -32.26 8.28 62.21
N THR A 127 -31.43 7.79 63.13
CA THR A 127 -30.14 7.19 62.79
C THR A 127 -30.39 5.84 62.10
N PRO A 128 -29.97 5.66 60.83
CA PRO A 128 -30.03 4.35 60.20
C PRO A 128 -29.14 3.38 60.99
N GLY A 129 -29.62 2.16 61.26
CA GLY A 129 -28.84 1.17 62.00
C GLY A 129 -27.48 0.91 61.36
N PHE A 130 -26.44 0.66 62.17
CA PHE A 130 -25.04 0.50 61.74
C PHE A 130 -24.87 -0.41 60.50
N PHE A 131 -25.70 -1.44 60.38
CA PHE A 131 -25.67 -2.38 59.26
C PHE A 131 -26.09 -1.75 57.91
N SER A 132 -27.12 -0.90 57.89
CA SER A 132 -27.58 -0.26 56.66
C SER A 132 -26.66 0.89 56.23
N GLN A 133 -26.01 1.56 57.19
CA GLN A 133 -25.10 2.67 56.90
C GLN A 133 -23.71 2.19 56.45
N TYR A 134 -23.18 1.12 57.04
CA TYR A 134 -21.77 0.74 56.83
C TYR A 134 -21.54 -0.58 56.11
N ILE A 135 -22.50 -1.51 56.06
CA ILE A 135 -22.25 -2.85 55.48
C ILE A 135 -22.91 -2.98 54.12
N LEU A 136 -24.17 -2.55 54.00
CA LEU A 136 -24.94 -2.68 52.76
C LEU A 136 -24.30 -1.95 51.56
N PRO A 137 -23.66 -0.77 51.68
CA PRO A 137 -22.99 -0.11 50.56
C PRO A 137 -21.69 -0.78 50.10
N PHE A 138 -21.05 -1.59 50.94
CA PHE A 138 -19.80 -2.28 50.60
C PHE A 138 -20.03 -3.62 49.91
N LEU A 139 -21.21 -4.20 50.05
CA LEU A 139 -21.57 -5.50 49.47
C LEU A 139 -21.51 -5.48 47.92
N PRO A 140 -21.98 -4.43 47.22
CA PRO A 140 -21.79 -4.28 45.78
C PRO A 140 -20.33 -4.13 45.37
N THR A 141 -19.53 -3.38 46.13
CA THR A 141 -18.09 -3.17 45.87
C THR A 141 -17.30 -4.45 46.05
N LEU A 142 -17.62 -5.24 47.09
CA LEU A 142 -17.02 -6.54 47.34
C LEU A 142 -17.38 -7.55 46.24
N LEU A 143 -18.65 -7.57 45.81
CA LEU A 143 -19.08 -8.39 44.67
C LEU A 143 -18.39 -7.98 43.37
N PHE A 144 -18.20 -6.68 43.14
CA PHE A 144 -17.48 -6.15 41.99
C PHE A 144 -16.00 -6.52 42.02
N LEU A 145 -15.35 -6.45 43.18
CA LEU A 145 -13.95 -6.87 43.36
C LEU A 145 -13.80 -8.39 43.19
N LEU A 146 -14.75 -9.19 43.68
CA LEU A 146 -14.78 -10.64 43.46
C LEU A 146 -14.99 -10.98 41.98
N LEU A 147 -15.86 -10.23 41.29
CA LEU A 147 -16.06 -10.36 39.84
C LEU A 147 -14.79 -10.00 39.06
N LEU A 148 -14.12 -8.90 39.42
CA LEU A 148 -12.83 -8.49 38.83
C LEU A 148 -11.74 -9.53 39.09
N TYR A 149 -11.67 -10.08 40.30
CA TYR A 149 -10.73 -11.13 40.65
C TYR A 149 -11.00 -12.42 39.85
N TRP A 150 -12.28 -12.78 39.67
CA TRP A 150 -12.67 -13.93 38.87
C TRP A 150 -12.42 -13.71 37.37
N LEU A 151 -12.69 -12.51 36.85
CA LEU A 151 -12.35 -12.10 35.47
C LEU A 151 -10.83 -12.10 35.24
N TYR A 152 -10.06 -11.57 36.19
CA TYR A 152 -8.61 -11.60 36.16
C TYR A 152 -8.08 -13.04 36.14
N ARG A 153 -8.63 -13.93 36.97
CA ARG A 153 -8.29 -15.37 36.98
C ARG A 153 -8.72 -16.08 35.69
N ALA A 154 -9.87 -15.71 35.12
CA ALA A 154 -10.35 -16.25 33.84
C ALA A 154 -9.51 -15.76 32.66
N GLN A 155 -9.06 -14.50 32.67
CA GLN A 155 -8.13 -13.94 31.70
C GLN A 155 -6.75 -14.60 31.81
N MET A 156 -6.25 -14.82 33.03
CA MET A 156 -4.98 -15.53 33.28
C MET A 156 -5.06 -17.02 32.88
N LYS A 157 -6.21 -17.69 33.01
CA LYS A 157 -6.43 -19.06 32.50
C LYS A 157 -6.68 -19.11 30.99
N ALA A 158 -7.27 -18.08 30.39
CA ALA A 158 -7.34 -17.92 28.93
C ALA A 158 -5.98 -17.57 28.31
N MET A 159 -5.07 -16.98 29.11
CA MET A 159 -3.62 -16.85 28.88
C MET A 159 -2.81 -18.02 29.48
N GLY A 160 -3.48 -19.11 29.85
CA GLY A 160 -2.88 -20.27 30.53
C GLY A 160 -2.02 -21.11 29.59
N GLY A 161 -0.74 -20.73 29.48
CA GLY A 161 0.31 -21.50 28.83
C GLY A 161 1.60 -20.74 28.51
N GLN A 162 1.63 -19.41 28.61
CA GLN A 162 2.85 -18.62 28.29
C GLN A 162 2.94 -17.33 29.13
N GLY A 163 3.16 -17.50 30.42
CA GLY A 163 3.27 -16.42 31.42
C GLY A 163 4.57 -15.60 31.39
N THR A 164 5.23 -15.49 30.24
CA THR A 164 6.41 -14.64 29.98
C THR A 164 6.37 -13.95 28.62
N GLY A 165 5.29 -14.08 27.83
CA GLY A 165 5.30 -13.74 26.39
C GLY A 165 4.36 -12.63 25.92
N MET A 166 3.92 -11.69 26.77
CA MET A 166 3.04 -10.59 26.31
C MET A 166 3.76 -9.55 25.43
N PHE A 167 5.10 -9.58 25.40
CA PHE A 167 5.93 -8.97 24.38
C PHE A 167 6.65 -10.11 23.66
N GLY A 168 6.18 -10.48 22.47
CA GLY A 168 6.56 -11.71 21.77
C GLY A 168 8.05 -12.04 21.82
N ASP A 169 8.40 -13.09 22.55
CA ASP A 169 9.74 -13.72 22.57
C ASP A 169 9.94 -14.69 21.39
N LYS A 170 9.01 -14.72 20.43
CA LYS A 170 9.22 -15.46 19.18
C LYS A 170 10.05 -14.60 18.25
N SER A 171 11.20 -15.13 17.85
CA SER A 171 12.02 -14.56 16.79
C SER A 171 11.14 -14.22 15.58
N PRO A 172 11.20 -12.99 15.04
CA PRO A 172 10.43 -12.62 13.85
C PRO A 172 10.94 -13.30 12.58
N ALA A 173 12.09 -13.99 12.64
CA ALA A 173 12.66 -14.70 11.50
C ALA A 173 11.94 -16.01 11.22
N GLN A 174 11.61 -16.22 9.96
CA GLN A 174 11.18 -17.52 9.46
C GLN A 174 12.41 -18.28 9.02
N ILE A 175 12.69 -19.43 9.67
CA ILE A 175 13.72 -20.35 9.23
C ILE A 175 13.14 -21.16 8.08
N ILE A 176 13.71 -21.00 6.90
CA ILE A 176 13.29 -21.67 5.68
C ILE A 176 14.48 -22.50 5.19
N LYS A 177 14.24 -23.76 4.83
CA LYS A 177 15.17 -24.50 3.97
C LYS A 177 14.79 -24.17 2.53
N SER A 178 15.65 -23.46 1.81
CA SER A 178 15.35 -23.08 0.43
C SER A 178 15.47 -24.30 -0.48
N ASP A 179 14.49 -24.47 -1.36
CA ASP A 179 14.46 -25.47 -2.44
C ASP A 179 14.97 -24.91 -3.78
N LYS A 180 15.25 -23.60 -3.85
CA LYS A 180 15.61 -22.90 -5.08
C LYS A 180 17.11 -22.92 -5.32
N LYS A 181 17.51 -23.10 -6.57
CA LYS A 181 18.92 -23.03 -7.01
C LYS A 181 19.13 -21.92 -8.03
N PHE A 182 20.38 -21.64 -8.40
CA PHE A 182 20.66 -20.66 -9.47
C PHE A 182 20.07 -21.07 -10.82
N SER A 183 19.86 -22.37 -11.08
CA SER A 183 19.13 -22.84 -12.27
C SER A 183 17.66 -22.40 -12.35
N ASP A 184 17.07 -22.00 -11.21
CA ASP A 184 15.69 -21.50 -11.12
C ASP A 184 15.64 -19.96 -11.24
N VAL A 185 16.77 -19.31 -11.49
CA VAL A 185 16.89 -17.87 -11.73
C VAL A 185 17.37 -17.68 -13.17
N ALA A 186 16.52 -17.10 -14.00
CA ALA A 186 16.87 -16.73 -15.38
C ALA A 186 17.27 -15.25 -15.45
N GLY A 187 18.20 -14.91 -16.36
CA GLY A 187 18.86 -13.60 -16.39
C GLY A 187 19.76 -13.35 -15.17
N ASN A 188 20.20 -12.11 -14.98
CA ASN A 188 21.07 -11.66 -13.89
C ASN A 188 22.38 -12.45 -13.81
N LYS A 189 23.03 -12.70 -14.96
CA LYS A 189 24.26 -13.52 -15.01
C LYS A 189 25.38 -12.91 -14.17
N GLU A 190 25.55 -11.60 -14.22
CA GLU A 190 26.57 -10.87 -13.47
C GLU A 190 26.30 -10.90 -11.95
N PRO A 191 25.08 -10.59 -11.45
CA PRO A 191 24.74 -10.82 -10.04
C PRO A 191 24.95 -12.26 -9.57
N ILE A 192 24.63 -13.27 -10.40
CA ILE A 192 24.82 -14.68 -10.05
C ILE A 192 26.30 -15.01 -9.96
N GLU A 193 27.13 -14.54 -10.88
CA GLU A 193 28.58 -14.75 -10.88
C GLU A 193 29.22 -14.16 -9.61
N GLU A 194 28.92 -12.90 -9.27
CA GLU A 194 29.44 -12.27 -8.05
C GLU A 194 29.02 -13.03 -6.77
N ILE A 195 27.78 -13.50 -6.71
CA ILE A 195 27.28 -14.25 -5.55
C ILE A 195 27.85 -15.67 -5.53
N SER A 196 28.15 -16.27 -6.68
CA SER A 196 28.69 -17.62 -6.78
C SER A 196 30.05 -17.77 -6.08
N GLU A 197 30.89 -16.72 -6.12
CA GLU A 197 32.14 -16.66 -5.38
C GLU A 197 31.92 -16.78 -3.86
N ILE A 198 30.86 -16.13 -3.36
CA ILE A 198 30.50 -16.13 -1.94
C ILE A 198 29.86 -17.47 -1.54
N VAL A 199 29.14 -18.12 -2.47
CA VAL A 199 28.63 -19.49 -2.27
C VAL A 199 29.76 -20.51 -2.18
N ASP A 200 30.79 -20.43 -3.03
CA ASP A 200 31.97 -21.31 -2.91
C ASP A 200 32.65 -21.13 -1.56
N TYR A 201 32.70 -19.88 -1.06
CA TYR A 201 33.19 -19.62 0.30
C TYR A 201 32.38 -20.33 1.38
N LEU A 202 31.03 -20.25 1.31
CA LEU A 202 30.15 -20.91 2.27
C LEU A 202 30.28 -22.44 2.23
N LYS A 203 30.46 -23.03 1.04
CA LYS A 203 30.68 -24.48 0.88
C LYS A 203 32.06 -24.92 1.35
N ASN A 204 33.09 -24.14 1.05
CA ASN A 204 34.50 -24.50 1.22
C ASN A 204 35.29 -23.49 2.08
N PRO A 205 34.89 -23.20 3.34
CA PRO A 205 35.50 -22.13 4.13
C PRO A 205 37.00 -22.31 4.39
N LYS A 206 37.47 -23.57 4.53
CA LYS A 206 38.88 -23.89 4.78
C LYS A 206 39.81 -23.43 3.65
N LYS A 207 39.36 -23.52 2.39
CA LYS A 207 40.14 -23.13 1.19
C LYS A 207 40.51 -21.65 1.24
N TYR A 208 39.56 -20.82 1.66
CA TYR A 208 39.74 -19.38 1.75
C TYR A 208 40.48 -18.95 3.01
N GLU A 209 40.25 -19.64 4.13
CA GLU A 209 40.98 -19.41 5.39
C GLU A 209 42.49 -19.64 5.23
N ILE A 210 42.90 -20.73 4.56
CA ILE A 210 44.32 -21.01 4.25
C ILE A 210 44.94 -19.91 3.38
N SER A 211 44.14 -19.34 2.47
CA SER A 211 44.57 -18.28 1.57
C SER A 211 44.59 -16.89 2.22
N GLY A 212 44.14 -16.76 3.48
CA GLY A 212 44.01 -15.49 4.19
C GLY A 212 42.89 -14.59 3.65
N ALA A 213 42.00 -15.12 2.82
CA ALA A 213 40.88 -14.36 2.27
C ALA A 213 39.79 -14.19 3.33
N ARG A 214 39.24 -12.97 3.44
CA ARG A 214 38.17 -12.65 4.38
C ARG A 214 36.82 -12.69 3.67
N MET A 215 35.86 -13.39 4.27
CA MET A 215 34.48 -13.37 3.78
C MET A 215 33.89 -11.96 3.87
N PRO A 216 33.22 -11.45 2.82
CA PRO A 216 32.39 -10.27 2.95
C PRO A 216 31.29 -10.53 3.98
N ARG A 217 31.01 -9.54 4.83
CA ARG A 217 30.04 -9.70 5.92
C ARG A 217 28.61 -9.52 5.43
N GLY A 218 28.41 -8.76 4.36
CA GLY A 218 27.09 -8.41 3.90
C GLY A 218 27.02 -8.07 2.42
N ILE A 219 25.99 -8.57 1.76
CA ILE A 219 25.62 -8.23 0.39
C ILE A 219 24.37 -7.35 0.41
N LEU A 220 24.41 -6.21 -0.27
CA LEU A 220 23.24 -5.37 -0.52
C LEU A 220 22.80 -5.55 -1.98
N LEU A 221 21.62 -6.13 -2.18
CA LEU A 221 20.94 -6.24 -3.45
C LEU A 221 20.09 -4.97 -3.68
N GLY A 222 20.55 -4.09 -4.55
CA GLY A 222 19.85 -2.87 -4.93
C GLY A 222 19.19 -2.98 -6.29
N GLY A 223 17.99 -2.46 -6.47
CA GLY A 223 17.39 -2.32 -7.80
C GLY A 223 15.87 -2.27 -7.81
N PRO A 224 15.22 -2.08 -8.96
CA PRO A 224 13.77 -1.92 -9.05
C PRO A 224 12.98 -3.09 -8.45
N PRO A 225 11.71 -2.90 -8.04
CA PRO A 225 10.89 -3.99 -7.55
C PRO A 225 10.64 -5.05 -8.65
N GLY A 226 10.48 -6.31 -8.24
CA GLY A 226 10.15 -7.39 -9.18
C GLY A 226 11.31 -7.93 -10.02
N THR A 227 12.56 -7.51 -9.78
CA THR A 227 13.76 -7.99 -10.51
C THR A 227 14.33 -9.30 -9.98
N GLY A 228 13.68 -9.92 -8.99
CA GLY A 228 14.09 -11.21 -8.45
C GLY A 228 15.10 -11.16 -7.29
N LYS A 229 15.32 -10.01 -6.64
CA LYS A 229 16.22 -9.88 -5.48
C LYS A 229 16.00 -10.94 -4.38
N THR A 230 14.74 -11.11 -3.95
CA THR A 230 14.36 -12.11 -2.93
C THR A 230 14.49 -13.54 -3.45
N LEU A 231 14.28 -13.77 -4.75
CA LEU A 231 14.47 -15.07 -5.38
C LEU A 231 15.96 -15.43 -5.46
N LEU A 232 16.80 -14.48 -5.85
CA LEU A 232 18.25 -14.61 -5.92
C LEU A 232 18.84 -14.96 -4.55
N ALA A 233 18.43 -14.27 -3.49
CA ALA A 233 18.87 -14.57 -2.13
C ALA A 233 18.44 -15.97 -1.64
N LYS A 234 17.23 -16.42 -2.02
CA LYS A 234 16.78 -17.81 -1.75
C LYS A 234 17.62 -18.82 -2.52
N ALA A 235 17.88 -18.55 -3.80
CA ALA A 235 18.73 -19.37 -4.65
C ALA A 235 20.17 -19.48 -4.11
N THR A 236 20.74 -18.40 -3.57
CA THR A 236 22.04 -18.42 -2.88
C THR A 236 22.05 -19.43 -1.72
N ALA A 237 20.99 -19.45 -0.92
CA ALA A 237 20.89 -20.34 0.23
C ALA A 237 20.68 -21.81 -0.17
N GLY A 238 19.85 -22.07 -1.19
CA GLY A 238 19.65 -23.42 -1.71
C GLY A 238 20.86 -23.95 -2.48
N GLU A 239 21.62 -23.08 -3.15
CA GLU A 239 22.88 -23.45 -3.79
C GLU A 239 23.95 -23.79 -2.73
N ALA A 240 24.06 -23.00 -1.66
CA ALA A 240 24.97 -23.26 -0.55
C ALA A 240 24.52 -24.38 0.42
N ASP A 241 23.27 -24.86 0.31
CA ASP A 241 22.60 -25.79 1.24
C ASP A 241 22.71 -25.35 2.72
N VAL A 242 22.50 -24.05 2.98
CA VAL A 242 22.52 -23.46 4.34
C VAL A 242 21.13 -22.96 4.77
N PRO A 243 20.84 -22.90 6.08
CA PRO A 243 19.59 -22.31 6.59
C PRO A 243 19.40 -20.86 6.13
N PHE A 244 18.18 -20.53 5.67
CA PHE A 244 17.80 -19.19 5.24
C PHE A 244 16.86 -18.54 6.27
N PHE A 245 17.33 -17.48 6.93
CA PHE A 245 16.56 -16.68 7.86
C PHE A 245 15.95 -15.49 7.12
N PHE A 246 14.65 -15.56 6.83
CA PHE A 246 13.93 -14.46 6.19
C PHE A 246 13.37 -13.49 7.22
N VAL A 247 13.70 -12.20 7.09
CA VAL A 247 13.11 -11.12 7.88
C VAL A 247 12.75 -9.94 6.99
N SER A 248 11.54 -9.40 7.15
CA SER A 248 11.19 -8.10 6.58
C SER A 248 11.63 -6.99 7.53
N ALA A 249 12.35 -5.98 7.05
CA ALA A 249 12.81 -4.87 7.88
C ALA A 249 11.64 -4.07 8.48
N SER A 250 10.49 -4.02 7.80
CA SER A 250 9.26 -3.41 8.32
C SER A 250 8.74 -4.08 9.60
N ASN A 251 9.07 -5.36 9.85
CA ASN A 251 8.72 -6.04 11.10
C ASN A 251 9.52 -5.55 12.31
N PHE A 252 10.59 -4.78 12.09
CA PHE A 252 11.35 -4.19 13.17
C PHE A 252 10.85 -2.81 13.59
N VAL A 253 9.97 -2.18 12.81
CA VAL A 253 9.41 -0.86 13.11
C VAL A 253 8.13 -1.03 13.94
N GLU A 254 8.17 -0.65 15.21
CA GLU A 254 7.02 -0.77 16.13
C GLU A 254 6.76 0.49 16.96
N LEU A 255 5.56 0.56 17.56
CA LEU A 255 5.14 1.68 18.41
C LEU A 255 5.94 1.81 19.72
N PHE A 256 6.63 0.74 20.13
CA PHE A 256 7.35 0.70 21.41
C PHE A 256 8.86 0.76 21.19
N VAL A 257 9.49 1.80 21.75
CA VAL A 257 10.93 2.03 21.68
C VAL A 257 11.69 0.81 22.21
N GLY A 258 12.71 0.37 21.47
CA GLY A 258 13.60 -0.74 21.85
C GLY A 258 13.12 -2.15 21.50
N MET A 259 11.87 -2.34 21.04
CA MET A 259 11.41 -3.67 20.63
C MET A 259 12.06 -4.14 19.32
N GLY A 260 12.21 -3.24 18.34
CA GLY A 260 12.93 -3.52 17.09
C GLY A 260 14.38 -3.96 17.34
N ALA A 261 15.11 -3.22 18.18
CA ALA A 261 16.47 -3.59 18.59
C ALA A 261 16.54 -4.98 19.27
N LYS A 262 15.59 -5.30 20.17
CA LYS A 262 15.53 -6.64 20.81
C LYS A 262 15.33 -7.75 19.76
N ARG A 263 14.45 -7.54 18.79
CA ARG A 263 14.19 -8.48 17.70
C ARG A 263 15.39 -8.72 16.81
N VAL A 264 16.10 -7.66 16.43
CA VAL A 264 17.36 -7.77 15.66
C VAL A 264 18.35 -8.67 16.39
N ARG A 265 18.55 -8.47 17.71
CA ARG A 265 19.41 -9.34 18.52
C ARG A 265 18.95 -10.79 18.53
N GLN A 266 17.65 -11.04 18.66
CA GLN A 266 17.09 -12.40 18.70
C GLN A 266 17.34 -13.15 17.39
N VAL A 267 17.03 -12.53 16.24
CA VAL A 267 17.26 -13.10 14.91
C VAL A 267 18.72 -13.48 14.73
N ILE A 268 19.64 -12.54 15.04
CA ILE A 268 21.06 -12.75 14.80
C ILE A 268 21.63 -13.80 15.78
N THR A 269 21.16 -13.81 17.03
CA THR A 269 21.55 -14.85 18.00
C THR A 269 21.10 -16.24 17.54
N GLU A 270 19.91 -16.36 16.97
CA GLU A 270 19.39 -17.62 16.44
C GLU A 270 20.14 -18.06 15.18
N ALA A 271 20.45 -17.12 14.27
CA ALA A 271 21.24 -17.40 13.08
C ALA A 271 22.67 -17.84 13.43
N ARG A 272 23.31 -17.21 14.42
CA ARG A 272 24.63 -17.61 14.94
C ARG A 272 24.64 -19.05 15.48
N LYS A 273 23.55 -19.52 16.09
CA LYS A 273 23.45 -20.91 16.59
C LYS A 273 23.35 -21.94 15.47
N ASN A 274 22.89 -21.53 14.29
CA ASN A 274 22.67 -22.39 13.14
C ASN A 274 23.70 -22.12 12.01
N ALA A 275 24.80 -21.45 12.32
CA ALA A 275 25.84 -21.14 11.34
C ALA A 275 26.54 -22.44 10.85
N PRO A 276 26.90 -22.56 9.55
CA PRO A 276 26.80 -21.54 8.51
C PRO A 276 25.35 -21.27 8.06
N ALA A 277 24.98 -19.99 7.94
CA ALA A 277 23.61 -19.57 7.65
C ALA A 277 23.56 -18.21 6.93
N ILE A 278 22.44 -17.96 6.22
CA ILE A 278 22.17 -16.69 5.56
C ILE A 278 21.04 -15.96 6.28
N VAL A 279 21.27 -14.68 6.61
CA VAL A 279 20.25 -13.77 7.15
C VAL A 279 19.83 -12.81 6.05
N PHE A 280 18.61 -12.97 5.56
CA PHE A 280 18.03 -12.11 4.54
C PHE A 280 17.12 -11.05 5.14
N ILE A 281 17.40 -9.78 4.84
CA ILE A 281 16.63 -8.62 5.28
C ILE A 281 16.00 -7.96 4.05
N ASP A 282 14.68 -8.12 3.87
CA ASP A 282 13.94 -7.44 2.80
C ASP A 282 13.54 -6.02 3.20
N GLU A 283 13.32 -5.15 2.21
CA GLU A 283 12.92 -3.74 2.40
C GLU A 283 13.82 -2.96 3.38
N LEU A 284 15.15 -3.08 3.26
CA LEU A 284 16.10 -2.48 4.21
C LEU A 284 15.87 -0.96 4.42
N ASP A 285 15.34 -0.27 3.42
CA ASP A 285 14.97 1.15 3.49
C ASP A 285 13.86 1.46 4.50
N ALA A 286 13.11 0.48 5.00
CA ALA A 286 12.19 0.67 6.12
C ALA A 286 12.93 1.16 7.37
N ILE A 287 14.10 0.60 7.69
CA ILE A 287 14.92 0.97 8.87
C ILE A 287 16.20 1.75 8.53
N GLY A 288 16.69 1.62 7.30
CA GLY A 288 18.03 2.03 6.91
C GLY A 288 18.15 3.37 6.20
N ARG A 289 17.12 4.22 6.16
CA ARG A 289 17.18 5.54 5.48
C ARG A 289 17.95 6.58 6.30
N THR A 290 18.68 7.44 5.61
CA THR A 290 19.31 8.63 6.20
C THR A 290 18.30 9.52 6.93
N ARG A 291 18.77 10.19 7.98
CA ARG A 291 18.04 11.20 8.72
C ARG A 291 17.44 12.25 7.79
N GLY A 292 16.14 12.50 7.94
CA GLY A 292 15.49 13.72 7.46
C GLY A 292 15.16 14.56 8.68
N SER A 293 15.29 15.88 8.57
CA SER A 293 14.96 16.87 9.62
C SER A 293 13.45 16.94 9.91
N GLY A 294 12.84 15.81 10.26
CA GLY A 294 11.47 15.67 10.70
C GLY A 294 11.38 15.94 12.19
N ILE A 295 10.82 17.09 12.55
CA ILE A 295 10.47 17.45 13.92
C ILE A 295 9.31 16.52 14.34
N GLY A 296 9.62 15.40 14.99
CA GLY A 296 8.62 14.44 15.48
C GLY A 296 9.23 13.11 15.91
N GLY A 297 8.95 12.67 17.15
CA GLY A 297 9.58 11.55 17.86
C GLY A 297 9.36 10.13 17.32
N GLY A 298 9.14 9.95 16.01
CA GLY A 298 9.16 8.65 15.34
C GLY A 298 10.56 8.23 14.87
N HIS A 299 11.57 9.09 15.01
CA HIS A 299 12.95 8.81 14.57
C HIS A 299 13.70 7.87 15.53
N ASP A 300 13.44 7.94 16.84
CA ASP A 300 14.28 7.32 17.86
C ASP A 300 14.25 5.78 17.80
N GLU A 301 13.10 5.18 17.51
CA GLU A 301 12.93 3.73 17.45
C GLU A 301 13.66 3.13 16.24
N ARG A 302 13.50 3.77 15.08
CA ARG A 302 14.13 3.37 13.83
C ARG A 302 15.64 3.48 13.91
N GLU A 303 16.15 4.58 14.46
CA GLU A 303 17.59 4.78 14.68
C GLU A 303 18.15 3.76 15.66
N GLN A 304 17.45 3.46 16.76
CA GLN A 304 17.90 2.48 17.72
C GLN A 304 17.97 1.08 17.10
N THR A 305 16.97 0.71 16.31
CA THR A 305 16.93 -0.57 15.57
C THR A 305 18.05 -0.66 14.54
N LEU A 306 18.27 0.41 13.76
CA LEU A 306 19.35 0.49 12.77
C LEU A 306 20.72 0.36 13.45
N ASN A 307 20.98 1.15 14.50
CA ASN A 307 22.23 1.09 15.24
C ASN A 307 22.46 -0.30 15.85
N GLN A 308 21.40 -0.95 16.32
CA GLN A 308 21.52 -2.31 16.83
C GLN A 308 21.92 -3.31 15.74
N LEU A 309 21.38 -3.18 14.52
CA LEU A 309 21.81 -4.01 13.39
C LEU A 309 23.29 -3.78 13.08
N LEU A 310 23.74 -2.53 13.04
CA LEU A 310 25.14 -2.18 12.81
C LEU A 310 26.08 -2.78 13.86
N VAL A 311 25.71 -2.70 15.14
CA VAL A 311 26.48 -3.30 16.25
C VAL A 311 26.57 -4.81 16.10
N GLU A 312 25.48 -5.48 15.70
CA GLU A 312 25.51 -6.93 15.52
C GLU A 312 26.31 -7.38 14.28
N MET A 313 26.35 -6.56 13.22
CA MET A 313 27.19 -6.79 12.03
C MET A 313 28.68 -6.60 12.34
N ASP A 314 29.03 -5.53 13.05
CA ASP A 314 30.40 -5.24 13.47
C ASP A 314 30.89 -6.33 14.46
N GLY A 315 29.99 -6.85 15.31
CA GLY A 315 30.26 -7.91 16.30
C GLY A 315 30.44 -9.33 15.75
N ILE A 316 30.33 -9.55 14.44
CA ILE A 316 30.58 -10.86 13.83
C ILE A 316 32.08 -11.20 13.91
N LYS A 317 32.40 -12.43 14.34
CA LYS A 317 33.79 -12.95 14.29
C LYS A 317 34.16 -13.30 12.85
N GLU A 318 35.42 -13.09 12.48
CA GLU A 318 35.93 -13.59 11.19
C GLU A 318 35.68 -15.11 11.09
N ASN A 319 35.28 -15.58 9.91
CA ASN A 319 34.98 -16.99 9.63
C ASN A 319 33.83 -17.62 10.44
N SER A 320 32.88 -16.83 10.96
CA SER A 320 31.71 -17.38 11.66
C SER A 320 30.71 -18.11 10.76
N GLY A 321 30.89 -18.09 9.42
CA GLY A 321 29.96 -18.69 8.45
C GLY A 321 28.60 -18.00 8.35
N LEU A 322 28.46 -16.77 8.87
CA LEU A 322 27.21 -16.02 8.85
C LEU A 322 27.28 -14.94 7.77
N LEU A 323 26.37 -14.99 6.80
CA LEU A 323 26.27 -14.02 5.71
C LEU A 323 24.99 -13.20 5.81
N PHE A 324 25.11 -11.87 5.79
CA PHE A 324 23.97 -10.98 5.67
C PHE A 324 23.67 -10.69 4.20
N ILE A 325 22.42 -10.80 3.79
CA ILE A 325 21.96 -10.33 2.48
C ILE A 325 20.81 -9.37 2.75
N ALA A 326 20.85 -8.16 2.20
CA ALA A 326 19.74 -7.22 2.30
C ALA A 326 19.26 -6.82 0.92
N ALA A 327 17.95 -6.60 0.76
CA ALA A 327 17.37 -6.09 -0.46
C ALA A 327 16.77 -4.70 -0.23
N THR A 328 16.93 -3.82 -1.22
CA THR A 328 16.24 -2.53 -1.25
C THR A 328 15.84 -2.16 -2.67
N ASN A 329 14.75 -1.40 -2.78
CA ASN A 329 14.38 -0.77 -4.05
C ASN A 329 15.08 0.57 -4.26
N ARG A 330 15.73 1.11 -3.23
CA ARG A 330 16.26 2.46 -3.20
C ARG A 330 17.59 2.52 -2.46
N THR A 331 18.69 2.34 -3.19
CA THR A 331 20.05 2.45 -2.64
C THR A 331 20.43 3.88 -2.29
N ASP A 332 19.82 4.86 -2.95
CA ASP A 332 20.07 6.31 -2.81
C ASP A 332 19.69 6.89 -1.45
N VAL A 333 18.68 6.33 -0.79
CA VAL A 333 18.15 6.83 0.49
C VAL A 333 18.79 6.18 1.71
N LEU A 334 19.60 5.13 1.51
CA LEU A 334 20.17 4.37 2.62
C LEU A 334 21.26 5.16 3.35
N ASP A 335 21.36 4.94 4.65
CA ASP A 335 22.41 5.49 5.50
C ASP A 335 23.78 4.96 5.02
N PRO A 336 24.72 5.84 4.65
CA PRO A 336 26.07 5.44 4.24
C PRO A 336 26.81 4.60 5.29
N ALA A 337 26.37 4.63 6.56
CA ALA A 337 26.89 3.75 7.59
C ALA A 337 26.68 2.26 7.25
N LEU A 338 25.60 1.88 6.55
CA LEU A 338 25.30 0.50 6.19
C LEU A 338 26.27 -0.07 5.15
N THR A 339 26.76 0.77 4.23
CA THR A 339 27.61 0.37 3.11
C THR A 339 29.11 0.49 3.42
N ARG A 340 29.49 0.77 4.66
CA ARG A 340 30.91 0.83 5.06
C ARG A 340 31.55 -0.56 5.04
N PRO A 341 32.86 -0.66 4.76
CA PRO A 341 33.60 -1.92 4.84
C PRO A 341 33.38 -2.62 6.19
N GLY A 342 33.10 -3.92 6.15
CA GLY A 342 32.75 -4.71 7.33
C GLY A 342 31.25 -4.79 7.65
N ARG A 343 30.39 -4.18 6.82
CA ARG A 343 28.92 -4.27 6.92
C ARG A 343 28.35 -4.83 5.63
N PHE A 344 27.59 -4.05 4.86
CA PHE A 344 27.24 -4.39 3.49
C PHE A 344 28.34 -3.90 2.56
N ASP A 345 29.43 -4.66 2.52
CA ASP A 345 30.65 -4.36 1.79
C ASP A 345 30.56 -4.71 0.29
N ARG A 346 29.62 -5.58 -0.10
CA ARG A 346 29.29 -5.86 -1.50
C ARG A 346 27.95 -5.26 -1.86
N ILE A 347 27.91 -4.43 -2.89
CA ILE A 347 26.67 -3.84 -3.42
C ILE A 347 26.49 -4.38 -4.83
N ILE A 348 25.46 -5.19 -5.01
CA ILE A 348 25.13 -5.82 -6.29
C ILE A 348 23.85 -5.16 -6.80
N THR A 349 23.92 -4.61 -8.00
CA THR A 349 22.76 -3.96 -8.63
C THR A 349 22.02 -4.97 -9.49
N VAL A 350 20.76 -5.24 -9.14
CA VAL A 350 19.85 -6.15 -9.84
C VAL A 350 18.87 -5.32 -10.66
N GLY A 351 19.24 -5.06 -11.91
CA GLY A 351 18.53 -4.20 -12.85
C GLY A 351 17.26 -4.80 -13.45
N LEU A 352 16.63 -4.05 -14.35
CA LEU A 352 15.60 -4.61 -15.22
C LEU A 352 16.27 -5.48 -16.29
N PRO A 353 15.63 -6.59 -16.71
CA PRO A 353 16.21 -7.52 -17.66
C PRO A 353 16.27 -6.96 -19.10
N ASP A 354 17.36 -7.27 -19.79
CA ASP A 354 17.55 -7.01 -21.23
C ASP A 354 16.68 -7.93 -22.10
N VAL A 355 16.54 -7.66 -23.41
CA VAL A 355 15.72 -8.48 -24.34
C VAL A 355 16.01 -9.98 -24.20
N LYS A 356 17.29 -10.38 -24.20
CA LYS A 356 17.69 -11.80 -24.08
C LYS A 356 17.34 -12.38 -22.71
N GLU A 357 17.53 -11.62 -21.64
CA GLU A 357 17.19 -12.06 -20.30
C GLU A 357 15.67 -12.19 -20.14
N ARG A 358 14.88 -11.28 -20.74
CA ARG A 358 13.41 -11.39 -20.78
C ARG A 358 12.98 -12.66 -21.48
N GLU A 359 13.63 -13.02 -22.60
CA GLU A 359 13.38 -14.30 -23.29
C GLU A 359 13.69 -15.50 -22.38
N GLU A 360 14.84 -15.52 -21.70
CA GLU A 360 15.23 -16.57 -20.76
C GLU A 360 14.21 -16.70 -19.60
N ILE A 361 13.77 -15.58 -19.03
CA ILE A 361 12.76 -15.52 -17.97
C ILE A 361 11.41 -16.04 -18.46
N LEU A 362 10.96 -15.63 -19.64
CA LEU A 362 9.72 -16.12 -20.26
C LEU A 362 9.78 -17.64 -20.48
N LYS A 363 10.90 -18.15 -21.00
CA LYS A 363 11.11 -19.60 -21.19
C LYS A 363 11.10 -20.36 -19.87
N LEU A 364 11.72 -19.82 -18.82
CA LEU A 364 11.71 -20.41 -17.49
C LEU A 364 10.28 -20.54 -16.95
N HIS A 365 9.49 -19.47 -17.00
CA HIS A 365 8.10 -19.49 -16.53
C HIS A 365 7.16 -20.23 -17.49
N ALA A 366 7.56 -20.46 -18.74
CA ALA A 366 6.84 -21.29 -19.70
C ALA A 366 6.96 -22.80 -19.42
N LYS A 367 7.98 -23.24 -18.65
CA LYS A 367 8.16 -24.65 -18.31
C LYS A 367 6.90 -25.23 -17.65
N GLY A 368 6.45 -26.39 -18.14
CA GLY A 368 5.25 -27.08 -17.66
C GLY A 368 3.92 -26.56 -18.20
N LYS A 369 3.92 -25.57 -19.12
CA LYS A 369 2.71 -25.02 -19.78
C LYS A 369 2.71 -25.37 -21.27
N ARG A 370 1.51 -25.39 -21.90
CA ARG A 370 1.32 -25.74 -23.31
C ARG A 370 1.16 -24.48 -24.16
N PHE A 371 2.12 -24.21 -25.04
CA PHE A 371 2.09 -23.08 -25.97
C PHE A 371 1.91 -23.55 -27.42
N SER A 372 1.34 -22.69 -28.26
CA SER A 372 1.21 -22.94 -29.68
C SER A 372 2.60 -22.91 -30.35
N PRO A 373 2.88 -23.77 -31.35
CA PRO A 373 4.14 -23.75 -32.09
C PRO A 373 4.43 -22.41 -32.78
N LYS A 374 3.40 -21.57 -32.97
CA LYS A 374 3.51 -20.24 -33.58
C LYS A 374 4.09 -19.18 -32.63
N VAL A 375 4.24 -19.48 -31.33
CA VAL A 375 4.72 -18.53 -30.32
C VAL A 375 6.25 -18.49 -30.34
N SER A 376 6.81 -17.33 -30.66
CA SER A 376 8.24 -17.04 -30.50
C SER A 376 8.46 -16.15 -29.27
N PHE A 377 9.18 -16.66 -28.26
CA PHE A 377 9.48 -15.91 -27.05
C PHE A 377 10.42 -14.72 -27.30
N ASP A 378 11.24 -14.75 -28.36
CA ASP A 378 12.05 -13.59 -28.80
C ASP A 378 11.16 -12.41 -29.20
N ASN A 379 10.11 -12.67 -29.99
CA ASN A 379 9.15 -11.63 -30.39
C ASN A 379 8.35 -11.11 -29.20
N VAL A 380 8.00 -11.99 -28.26
CA VAL A 380 7.30 -11.60 -27.01
C VAL A 380 8.22 -10.71 -26.15
N ALA A 381 9.50 -11.07 -26.00
CA ALA A 381 10.47 -10.30 -25.21
C ALA A 381 10.71 -8.88 -25.76
N LYS A 382 10.66 -8.72 -27.09
CA LYS A 382 10.70 -7.41 -27.77
C LYS A 382 9.45 -6.57 -27.52
N ARG A 383 8.31 -7.18 -27.17
CA ARG A 383 7.03 -6.50 -26.89
C ARG A 383 6.79 -6.21 -25.42
N THR A 384 7.70 -6.64 -24.54
CA THR A 384 7.64 -6.41 -23.08
C THR A 384 8.80 -5.53 -22.57
N PRO A 385 9.04 -4.34 -23.14
CA PRO A 385 10.17 -3.53 -22.73
C PRO A 385 10.03 -2.97 -21.33
N GLY A 386 11.15 -2.97 -20.59
CA GLY A 386 11.18 -2.47 -19.22
C GLY A 386 10.37 -3.31 -18.22
N PHE A 387 9.85 -4.47 -18.64
CA PHE A 387 9.16 -5.37 -17.73
C PHE A 387 10.18 -6.01 -16.78
N SER A 388 9.85 -6.01 -15.50
CA SER A 388 10.58 -6.78 -14.49
C SER A 388 10.28 -8.28 -14.61
N GLY A 389 11.15 -9.13 -14.05
CA GLY A 389 10.93 -10.59 -14.06
C GLY A 389 9.58 -11.00 -13.48
N ALA A 390 9.13 -10.34 -12.40
CA ALA A 390 7.81 -10.56 -11.82
C ALA A 390 6.65 -10.17 -12.76
N GLN A 391 6.82 -9.12 -13.57
CA GLN A 391 5.82 -8.75 -14.58
C GLN A 391 5.77 -9.78 -15.70
N LEU A 392 6.91 -10.32 -16.15
CA LEU A 392 6.97 -11.38 -17.16
C LEU A 392 6.34 -12.69 -16.66
N GLU A 393 6.60 -13.07 -15.40
CA GLU A 393 5.91 -14.18 -14.75
C GLU A 393 4.38 -13.96 -14.78
N ASN A 394 3.94 -12.74 -14.46
CA ASN A 394 2.52 -12.40 -14.48
C ASN A 394 1.91 -12.44 -15.88
N VAL A 395 2.65 -12.04 -16.93
CA VAL A 395 2.20 -12.19 -18.33
C VAL A 395 1.93 -13.65 -18.67
N ILE A 396 2.86 -14.55 -18.32
CA ILE A 396 2.67 -15.99 -18.57
C ILE A 396 1.48 -16.52 -17.76
N ASN A 397 1.33 -16.11 -16.51
CA ASN A 397 0.20 -16.52 -15.67
C ASN A 397 -1.15 -16.02 -16.22
N GLU A 398 -1.24 -14.75 -16.62
CA GLU A 398 -2.43 -14.19 -17.25
C GLU A 398 -2.76 -14.89 -18.58
N SER A 399 -1.74 -15.28 -19.37
CA SER A 399 -1.95 -16.04 -20.61
C SER A 399 -2.62 -17.40 -20.34
N VAL A 400 -2.23 -18.09 -19.27
CA VAL A 400 -2.89 -19.33 -18.82
C VAL A 400 -4.32 -19.08 -18.37
N LEU A 401 -4.56 -18.02 -17.60
CA LEU A 401 -5.91 -17.69 -17.13
C LEU A 401 -6.85 -17.32 -18.29
N LEU A 402 -6.34 -16.66 -19.32
CA LEU A 402 -7.05 -16.38 -20.56
C LEU A 402 -7.35 -17.67 -21.32
N SER A 403 -6.38 -18.58 -21.44
CA SER A 403 -6.60 -19.86 -22.14
C SER A 403 -7.69 -20.69 -21.46
N ILE A 404 -7.71 -20.72 -20.12
CA ILE A 404 -8.77 -21.37 -19.33
C ILE A 404 -10.12 -20.69 -19.54
N ARG A 405 -10.16 -19.34 -19.53
CA ARG A 405 -11.41 -18.57 -19.74
C ARG A 405 -12.01 -18.85 -21.12
N GLU A 406 -11.17 -19.03 -22.13
CA GLU A 406 -11.57 -19.29 -23.51
C GLU A 406 -11.74 -20.79 -23.82
N ASN A 407 -11.55 -21.67 -22.82
CA ASN A 407 -11.58 -23.13 -22.97
C ASN A 407 -10.63 -23.67 -24.05
N THR A 408 -9.46 -23.03 -24.19
CA THR A 408 -8.40 -23.48 -25.11
C THR A 408 -7.36 -24.32 -24.36
N GLN A 409 -6.92 -25.42 -24.98
CA GLN A 409 -5.91 -26.32 -24.37
C GLN A 409 -4.47 -25.85 -24.53
N VAL A 410 -4.23 -24.89 -25.42
CA VAL A 410 -2.92 -24.42 -25.82
C VAL A 410 -2.94 -22.90 -25.84
N ILE A 411 -1.91 -22.28 -25.26
CA ILE A 411 -1.78 -20.82 -25.16
C ILE A 411 -1.37 -20.27 -26.52
N SER A 412 -2.18 -19.38 -27.09
CA SER A 412 -1.94 -18.75 -28.40
C SER A 412 -1.16 -17.43 -28.26
N LEU A 413 -0.68 -16.89 -29.39
CA LEU A 413 0.02 -15.61 -29.41
C LEU A 413 -0.93 -14.46 -29.04
N GLU A 414 -2.18 -14.52 -29.47
CA GLU A 414 -3.22 -13.53 -29.18
C GLU A 414 -3.52 -13.43 -27.67
N GLN A 415 -3.50 -14.58 -26.97
CA GLN A 415 -3.68 -14.63 -25.52
C GLN A 415 -2.49 -14.03 -24.77
N ILE A 416 -1.26 -14.27 -25.25
CA ILE A 416 -0.06 -13.64 -24.70
C ILE A 416 -0.12 -12.13 -24.91
N ASP A 417 -0.55 -11.68 -26.08
CA ASP A 417 -0.68 -10.26 -26.40
C ASP A 417 -1.73 -9.57 -25.52
N GLU A 418 -2.88 -10.18 -25.30
CA GLU A 418 -3.88 -9.68 -24.34
C GLU A 418 -3.34 -9.68 -22.91
N ALA A 419 -2.53 -10.67 -22.53
CA ALA A 419 -1.90 -10.74 -21.21
C ALA A 419 -0.87 -9.61 -21.00
N ILE A 420 -0.02 -9.34 -21.99
CA ILE A 420 0.92 -8.20 -21.97
C ILE A 420 0.14 -6.90 -21.76
N ASP A 421 -0.91 -6.69 -22.55
CA ASP A 421 -1.71 -5.47 -22.47
C ASP A 421 -2.40 -5.33 -21.11
N ARG A 422 -2.87 -6.44 -20.53
CA ARG A 422 -3.50 -6.44 -19.21
C ARG A 422 -2.50 -6.12 -18.10
N VAL A 423 -1.29 -6.66 -18.17
CA VAL A 423 -0.22 -6.35 -17.19
C VAL A 423 0.22 -4.88 -17.32
N MET A 424 0.26 -4.34 -18.53
CA MET A 424 0.72 -2.98 -18.78
C MET A 424 -0.33 -1.91 -18.48
N ALA A 425 -1.55 -2.06 -19.01
CA ALA A 425 -2.58 -1.01 -19.04
C ALA A 425 -3.89 -1.42 -18.34
N GLY A 426 -3.96 -2.66 -17.82
CA GLY A 426 -5.16 -3.22 -17.22
C GLY A 426 -6.13 -3.85 -18.22
N PRO A 427 -7.26 -4.39 -17.74
CA PRO A 427 -8.23 -5.08 -18.59
C PRO A 427 -8.93 -4.13 -19.56
N ALA A 428 -9.27 -4.64 -20.74
CA ALA A 428 -10.04 -3.91 -21.75
C ALA A 428 -11.42 -3.47 -21.24
N LYS A 429 -11.78 -2.21 -21.45
CA LYS A 429 -13.08 -1.64 -21.03
C LYS A 429 -14.18 -1.92 -22.06
N LYS A 430 -14.64 -3.17 -22.13
CA LYS A 430 -15.72 -3.60 -23.05
C LYS A 430 -17.07 -2.88 -22.82
N SER A 431 -17.28 -2.30 -21.65
CA SER A 431 -18.55 -1.62 -21.31
C SER A 431 -18.62 -0.16 -21.77
N ARG A 432 -17.52 0.44 -22.23
CA ARG A 432 -17.52 1.83 -22.68
C ARG A 432 -18.06 1.88 -24.11
N THR A 433 -19.23 2.48 -24.29
CA THR A 433 -19.77 2.78 -25.61
C THR A 433 -18.95 3.91 -26.24
N ILE A 434 -18.15 3.59 -27.26
CA ILE A 434 -17.37 4.55 -28.05
C ILE A 434 -18.10 4.75 -29.38
N THR A 435 -18.26 5.99 -29.82
CA THR A 435 -18.89 6.27 -31.11
C THR A 435 -17.92 5.97 -32.27
N GLN A 436 -18.44 5.66 -33.45
CA GLN A 436 -17.57 5.37 -34.62
C GLN A 436 -16.69 6.58 -34.99
N GLU A 437 -17.18 7.79 -34.77
CA GLU A 437 -16.42 9.03 -35.00
C GLU A 437 -15.24 9.16 -34.02
N GLU A 438 -15.47 8.90 -32.73
CA GLU A 438 -14.40 8.87 -31.72
C GLU A 438 -13.37 7.77 -32.02
N LEU A 439 -13.82 6.57 -32.41
CA LEU A 439 -12.94 5.46 -32.76
C LEU A 439 -12.07 5.81 -33.98
N THR A 440 -12.65 6.47 -34.97
CA THR A 440 -11.95 6.95 -36.17
C THR A 440 -10.91 8.01 -35.83
N LEU A 441 -11.25 8.92 -34.90
CA LEU A 441 -10.32 9.93 -34.42
C LEU A 441 -9.12 9.29 -33.73
N VAL A 442 -9.37 8.34 -32.81
CA VAL A 442 -8.30 7.59 -32.14
C VAL A 442 -7.46 6.82 -33.17
N ALA A 443 -8.07 6.20 -34.18
CA ALA A 443 -7.33 5.50 -35.22
C ALA A 443 -6.40 6.43 -36.03
N TYR A 444 -6.85 7.66 -36.37
CA TYR A 444 -5.98 8.65 -37.01
C TYR A 444 -4.86 9.12 -36.08
N HIS A 445 -5.16 9.29 -34.79
CA HIS A 445 -4.17 9.67 -33.78
C HIS A 445 -3.04 8.62 -33.69
N GLU A 446 -3.42 7.35 -33.49
CA GLU A 446 -2.47 6.25 -33.38
C GLU A 446 -1.69 5.99 -34.68
N ALA A 447 -2.37 6.12 -35.83
CA ALA A 447 -1.72 6.04 -37.15
C ALA A 447 -0.72 7.20 -37.37
N GLY A 448 -1.02 8.39 -36.85
CA GLY A 448 -0.13 9.56 -36.91
C GLY A 448 1.21 9.30 -36.23
N HIS A 449 1.18 8.73 -35.03
CA HIS A 449 2.39 8.24 -34.35
C HIS A 449 3.16 7.27 -35.25
N ALA A 450 2.49 6.23 -35.77
CA ALA A 450 3.14 5.18 -36.54
C ALA A 450 3.83 5.68 -37.81
N VAL A 451 3.17 6.54 -38.58
CA VAL A 451 3.72 7.12 -39.81
C VAL A 451 5.00 7.91 -39.52
N VAL A 452 4.99 8.71 -38.45
CA VAL A 452 6.17 9.51 -38.08
C VAL A 452 7.31 8.59 -37.60
N GLY A 453 7.01 7.61 -36.74
CA GLY A 453 8.03 6.65 -36.25
C GLY A 453 8.71 5.86 -37.38
N LEU A 454 7.96 5.48 -38.42
CA LEU A 454 8.50 4.72 -39.57
C LEU A 454 9.33 5.56 -40.54
N LYS A 455 9.01 6.85 -40.69
CA LYS A 455 9.62 7.71 -41.73
C LYS A 455 10.72 8.63 -41.19
N VAL A 456 10.79 8.86 -39.88
CA VAL A 456 11.85 9.66 -39.26
C VAL A 456 13.08 8.78 -38.99
N PRO A 457 14.28 9.15 -39.49
CA PRO A 457 15.53 8.48 -39.13
C PRO A 457 15.78 8.56 -37.62
N GLY A 458 16.21 7.46 -37.00
CA GLY A 458 16.34 7.38 -35.54
C GLY A 458 15.00 7.36 -34.78
N GLY A 459 13.88 7.30 -35.50
CA GLY A 459 12.56 7.11 -34.93
C GLY A 459 12.41 5.71 -34.33
N ASN A 460 11.55 5.61 -33.31
CA ASN A 460 11.20 4.33 -32.71
C ASN A 460 10.29 3.55 -33.68
N LYS A 461 10.63 2.29 -33.93
CA LYS A 461 9.81 1.35 -34.70
C LYS A 461 8.59 0.96 -33.90
N VAL A 462 7.46 0.84 -34.59
CA VAL A 462 6.21 0.42 -33.98
C VAL A 462 6.19 -1.10 -33.83
N GLN A 463 5.98 -1.58 -32.62
CA GLN A 463 5.82 -3.00 -32.31
C GLN A 463 4.35 -3.44 -32.34
N LYS A 464 3.45 -2.57 -31.86
CA LYS A 464 2.01 -2.85 -31.76
C LYS A 464 1.22 -1.54 -31.69
N ILE A 465 0.05 -1.50 -32.33
CA ILE A 465 -0.92 -0.42 -32.18
C ILE A 465 -2.27 -1.02 -31.83
N THR A 466 -2.98 -0.43 -30.87
CA THR A 466 -4.36 -0.82 -30.55
C THR A 466 -5.22 0.40 -30.28
N ILE A 467 -6.47 0.33 -30.74
CA ILE A 467 -7.53 1.32 -30.45
C ILE A 467 -8.52 0.80 -29.40
N ILE A 468 -8.18 -0.31 -28.73
CA ILE A 468 -9.01 -0.88 -27.67
C ILE A 468 -8.78 -0.08 -26.38
N PRO A 469 -9.82 0.51 -25.76
CA PRO A 469 -9.68 1.35 -24.59
C PRO A 469 -9.24 0.55 -23.36
N ARG A 470 -8.17 1.01 -22.70
CA ARG A 470 -7.63 0.42 -21.46
C ARG A 470 -7.31 1.51 -20.44
N GLY A 471 -7.69 1.28 -19.19
CA GLY A 471 -7.45 2.27 -18.14
C GLY A 471 -8.02 3.65 -18.49
N GLN A 472 -7.16 4.67 -18.56
CA GLN A 472 -7.52 6.02 -19.00
C GLN A 472 -7.25 6.30 -20.49
N ALA A 473 -6.54 5.39 -21.19
CA ALA A 473 -6.18 5.54 -22.59
C ALA A 473 -7.30 5.05 -23.54
N GLY A 474 -7.52 5.79 -24.64
CA GLY A 474 -8.45 5.41 -25.71
C GLY A 474 -7.86 4.42 -26.72
N GLY A 475 -6.54 4.41 -26.82
CA GLY A 475 -5.70 3.51 -27.61
C GLY A 475 -4.26 3.71 -27.15
N TYR A 476 -3.31 2.93 -27.69
CA TYR A 476 -1.90 3.24 -27.52
C TYR A 476 -1.05 2.62 -28.64
N ASN A 477 0.14 3.21 -28.80
CA ASN A 477 1.17 2.76 -29.70
C ASN A 477 2.41 2.31 -28.89
N LEU A 478 2.79 1.03 -29.02
CA LEU A 478 4.03 0.52 -28.45
C LEU A 478 5.16 0.75 -29.44
N MET A 479 5.92 1.81 -29.21
CA MET A 479 7.09 2.17 -30.01
C MET A 479 8.38 1.85 -29.28
N MET A 480 9.32 1.24 -30.00
CA MET A 480 10.63 0.88 -29.47
C MET A 480 11.74 1.25 -30.43
N PRO A 481 12.91 1.68 -29.93
CA PRO A 481 14.09 1.79 -30.78
C PRO A 481 14.45 0.39 -31.32
N GLU A 482 15.01 0.34 -32.52
CA GLU A 482 15.39 -0.94 -33.17
C GLU A 482 16.42 -1.73 -32.37
N ASN A 483 17.31 -1.02 -31.66
CA ASN A 483 18.26 -1.58 -30.71
C ASN A 483 18.11 -0.86 -29.38
N GLU A 484 18.12 -1.59 -28.27
CA GLU A 484 18.20 -1.01 -26.93
C GLU A 484 19.58 -0.33 -26.80
N LYS A 485 19.58 1.01 -26.89
CA LYS A 485 20.80 1.84 -26.78
C LYS A 485 20.94 2.36 -25.35
N TYR A 486 22.16 2.32 -24.83
CA TYR A 486 22.48 2.98 -23.56
C TYR A 486 22.53 4.51 -23.70
N ASN A 487 23.11 5.00 -24.80
CA ASN A 487 23.24 6.42 -25.09
C ASN A 487 22.37 6.82 -26.28
N TYR A 488 21.57 7.87 -26.11
CA TYR A 488 20.73 8.44 -27.17
C TYR A 488 21.40 9.68 -27.77
N THR A 489 21.39 9.78 -29.09
CA THR A 489 21.86 10.99 -29.78
C THR A 489 20.80 12.09 -29.73
N LYS A 490 21.20 13.33 -29.98
CA LYS A 490 20.25 14.46 -30.13
C LYS A 490 19.22 14.16 -31.22
N GLU A 491 19.62 13.49 -32.31
CA GLU A 491 18.71 13.09 -33.38
C GLU A 491 17.69 12.05 -32.93
N ASP A 492 18.11 11.01 -32.20
CA ASP A 492 17.20 9.99 -31.64
C ASP A 492 16.14 10.62 -30.71
N LEU A 493 16.54 11.58 -29.87
CA LEU A 493 15.63 12.28 -28.96
C LEU A 493 14.66 13.20 -29.72
N LEU A 494 15.14 13.96 -30.71
CA LEU A 494 14.29 14.78 -31.56
C LEU A 494 13.29 13.93 -32.36
N ALA A 495 13.72 12.77 -32.85
CA ALA A 495 12.86 11.82 -33.53
C ALA A 495 11.78 11.26 -32.60
N SER A 496 12.15 10.93 -31.35
CA SER A 496 11.20 10.50 -30.31
C SER A 496 10.16 11.58 -30.01
N ILE A 497 10.58 12.84 -29.83
CA ILE A 497 9.67 13.98 -29.62
C ILE A 497 8.75 14.17 -30.84
N ALA A 498 9.28 14.09 -32.06
CA ALA A 498 8.47 14.19 -33.27
C ALA A 498 7.43 13.07 -33.35
N SER A 499 7.81 11.85 -32.96
CA SER A 499 6.89 10.71 -32.89
C SER A 499 5.75 10.95 -31.90
N PHE A 500 6.04 11.44 -30.68
CA PHE A 500 5.01 11.83 -29.70
C PHE A 500 4.12 12.98 -30.21
N MET A 501 4.64 13.89 -31.02
CA MET A 501 3.81 14.94 -31.63
C MET A 501 2.99 14.44 -32.84
N GLY A 502 3.21 13.20 -33.29
CA GLY A 502 2.58 12.59 -34.46
C GLY A 502 1.05 12.51 -34.35
N GLY A 503 0.51 12.02 -33.23
CA GLY A 503 -0.93 11.91 -33.03
C GLY A 503 -1.64 13.27 -33.07
N ARG A 504 -1.11 14.26 -32.34
CA ARG A 504 -1.61 15.65 -32.40
C ARG A 504 -1.53 16.23 -33.82
N ALA A 505 -0.42 16.02 -34.51
CA ALA A 505 -0.21 16.55 -35.85
C ALA A 505 -1.18 15.92 -36.88
N ALA A 506 -1.52 14.64 -36.72
CA ALA A 506 -2.51 13.96 -37.55
C ALA A 506 -3.92 14.51 -37.31
N GLU A 507 -4.33 14.66 -36.04
CA GLU A 507 -5.64 15.25 -35.70
C GLU A 507 -5.81 16.64 -36.31
N GLU A 508 -4.81 17.50 -36.15
CA GLU A 508 -4.85 18.88 -36.62
C GLU A 508 -4.89 18.97 -38.15
N LEU A 509 -4.18 18.06 -38.84
CA LEU A 509 -4.16 18.00 -40.31
C LEU A 509 -5.51 17.55 -40.88
N ILE A 510 -6.17 16.57 -40.25
CA ILE A 510 -7.42 15.98 -40.75
C ILE A 510 -8.66 16.76 -40.31
N TYR A 511 -8.72 17.17 -39.03
CA TYR A 511 -9.91 17.79 -38.43
C TYR A 511 -9.79 19.29 -38.20
N GLY A 512 -8.59 19.87 -38.34
CA GLY A 512 -8.31 21.29 -38.11
C GLY A 512 -8.09 21.66 -36.63
N GLU A 513 -7.59 22.87 -36.40
CA GLU A 513 -7.20 23.36 -35.06
C GLU A 513 -8.37 23.41 -34.06
N ALA A 514 -9.60 23.62 -34.52
CA ALA A 514 -10.77 23.71 -33.64
C ALA A 514 -11.23 22.35 -33.08
N LYS A 515 -10.75 21.23 -33.65
CA LYS A 515 -11.17 19.86 -33.30
C LYS A 515 -10.06 19.02 -32.68
N ILE A 516 -9.02 19.66 -32.18
CA ILE A 516 -7.96 18.99 -31.41
C ILE A 516 -8.52 18.41 -30.11
N THR A 517 -8.13 17.18 -29.77
CA THR A 517 -8.69 16.49 -28.60
C THR A 517 -7.82 16.61 -27.35
N THR A 518 -8.35 16.22 -26.19
CA THR A 518 -7.54 16.05 -24.97
C THR A 518 -6.72 14.76 -24.95
N GLY A 519 -6.87 13.88 -25.96
CA GLY A 519 -6.20 12.57 -26.03
C GLY A 519 -4.67 12.66 -26.05
N ALA A 520 -4.11 13.69 -26.69
CA ALA A 520 -2.66 13.88 -26.81
C ALA A 520 -1.96 14.40 -25.52
N ALA A 521 -2.65 14.47 -24.37
CA ALA A 521 -2.10 15.08 -23.17
C ALA A 521 -0.86 14.34 -22.63
N ASP A 522 -0.88 13.01 -22.64
CA ASP A 522 0.24 12.18 -22.20
C ASP A 522 1.45 12.32 -23.14
N ASP A 523 1.22 12.34 -24.46
CA ASP A 523 2.29 12.54 -25.46
C ASP A 523 2.95 13.91 -25.34
N ILE A 524 2.15 14.95 -25.10
CA ILE A 524 2.66 16.30 -24.82
C ILE A 524 3.51 16.31 -23.56
N SER A 525 3.06 15.62 -22.50
CA SER A 525 3.84 15.51 -21.26
C SER A 525 5.18 14.81 -21.49
N LYS A 526 5.17 13.64 -22.15
CA LYS A 526 6.39 12.86 -22.48
C LYS A 526 7.35 13.66 -23.35
N ALA A 527 6.87 14.26 -24.43
CA ALA A 527 7.66 15.11 -25.32
C ALA A 527 8.27 16.30 -24.58
N THR A 528 7.49 16.95 -23.70
CA THR A 528 7.96 18.09 -22.91
C THR A 528 9.03 17.68 -21.91
N THR A 529 8.86 16.54 -21.23
CA THR A 529 9.87 16.01 -20.31
C THR A 529 11.18 15.71 -21.03
N ILE A 530 11.14 15.05 -22.20
CA ILE A 530 12.35 14.79 -22.99
C ILE A 530 13.00 16.10 -23.43
N ALA A 531 12.23 17.03 -23.99
CA ALA A 531 12.74 18.32 -24.45
C ALA A 531 13.37 19.13 -23.29
N ARG A 532 12.75 19.10 -22.11
CA ARG A 532 13.28 19.77 -20.92
C ARG A 532 14.59 19.15 -20.46
N ARG A 533 14.68 17.81 -20.38
CA ARG A 533 15.92 17.09 -20.03
C ARG A 533 17.04 17.33 -21.06
N MET A 534 16.72 17.42 -22.34
CA MET A 534 17.68 17.80 -23.38
C MET A 534 18.31 19.16 -23.09
N VAL A 535 17.54 20.11 -22.59
CA VAL A 535 17.99 21.48 -22.28
C VAL A 535 18.71 21.53 -20.92
N THR A 536 18.15 20.91 -19.88
CA THR A 536 18.59 21.12 -18.49
C THR A 536 19.60 20.10 -17.98
N GLU A 537 19.61 18.88 -18.52
CA GLU A 537 20.44 17.76 -18.03
C GLU A 537 21.51 17.35 -19.04
N PHE A 538 21.11 17.18 -20.30
CA PHE A 538 22.00 16.67 -21.35
C PHE A 538 22.80 17.76 -22.06
N GLY A 539 22.43 19.03 -21.87
CA GLY A 539 23.16 20.17 -22.45
C GLY A 539 23.13 20.18 -23.99
N MET A 540 22.01 19.78 -24.58
CA MET A 540 21.81 19.63 -26.03
C MET A 540 21.16 20.86 -26.70
N SER A 541 21.08 21.99 -26.00
CA SER A 541 20.49 23.24 -26.49
C SER A 541 21.54 24.34 -26.70
N ASP A 542 21.09 25.48 -27.21
CA ASP A 542 21.93 26.67 -27.41
C ASP A 542 22.45 27.28 -26.09
N LEU A 543 21.93 26.82 -24.93
CA LEU A 543 22.43 27.17 -23.60
C LEU A 543 23.77 26.49 -23.25
N GLY A 544 24.18 25.51 -24.06
CA GLY A 544 25.46 24.84 -23.93
C GLY A 544 25.43 23.61 -23.01
N PRO A 545 26.58 22.94 -22.85
CA PRO A 545 26.70 21.67 -22.13
C PRO A 545 26.78 21.85 -20.61
N ILE A 546 25.79 22.52 -20.02
CA ILE A 546 25.71 22.80 -18.57
C ILE A 546 24.50 22.07 -17.98
N LYS A 547 24.71 21.45 -16.80
CA LYS A 547 23.61 20.85 -16.04
C LYS A 547 22.94 21.92 -15.17
N TYR A 548 21.76 22.37 -15.58
CA TYR A 548 20.97 23.39 -14.89
C TYR A 548 20.09 22.83 -13.78
N GLN A 549 19.70 21.56 -13.87
CA GLN A 549 18.82 20.91 -12.89
C GLN A 549 19.41 19.58 -12.41
N GLU A 550 19.40 19.35 -11.11
CA GLU A 550 19.65 18.02 -10.52
C GLU A 550 18.39 17.16 -10.59
N GLU A 551 18.56 15.85 -10.81
CA GLU A 551 17.44 14.90 -10.82
C GLU A 551 16.65 14.98 -9.50
N GLU A 552 15.33 14.97 -9.59
CA GLU A 552 14.42 14.84 -8.45
C GLU A 552 14.51 13.42 -7.85
N GLY A 553 15.67 13.04 -7.29
CA GLY A 553 15.89 11.73 -6.67
C GLY A 553 15.14 11.53 -5.35
N SER A 554 14.52 12.57 -4.79
CA SER A 554 13.80 12.44 -3.51
C SER A 554 12.47 13.20 -3.50
N PRO A 555 11.33 12.53 -3.26
CA PRO A 555 10.04 13.17 -2.95
C PRO A 555 10.01 13.89 -1.60
N PHE A 556 11.18 14.14 -0.99
CA PHE A 556 11.25 14.74 0.34
C PHE A 556 11.01 16.25 0.20
N LEU A 557 9.81 16.67 0.61
CA LEU A 557 9.29 18.04 0.57
C LEU A 557 10.31 19.10 1.04
N GLY A 558 11.19 18.76 1.99
CA GLY A 558 12.22 19.68 2.52
C GLY A 558 13.46 19.88 1.64
N LYS A 559 13.83 18.90 0.79
CA LYS A 559 14.97 19.03 -0.12
C LYS A 559 14.53 19.72 -1.42
N THR A 560 13.37 19.35 -1.94
CA THR A 560 12.76 19.92 -3.15
C THR A 560 12.43 21.41 -3.00
N LEU A 561 12.01 21.87 -1.82
CA LEU A 561 11.80 23.31 -1.56
C LEU A 561 13.11 24.11 -1.48
N ALA A 562 14.23 23.47 -1.11
CA ALA A 562 15.51 24.15 -1.00
C ALA A 562 16.25 24.21 -2.35
N THR A 563 16.14 23.16 -3.18
CA THR A 563 16.86 23.06 -4.47
C THR A 563 16.17 23.77 -5.64
N SER A 564 14.89 24.13 -5.52
CA SER A 564 14.17 24.93 -6.53
C SER A 564 14.72 26.37 -6.70
N SER A 565 15.69 26.75 -5.86
CA SER A 565 16.30 28.09 -5.84
C SER A 565 17.62 28.23 -6.62
N SER A 566 18.10 27.17 -7.29
CA SER A 566 19.43 27.19 -7.95
C SER A 566 19.46 27.85 -9.33
N ILE A 567 18.31 28.08 -9.98
CA ILE A 567 18.22 28.64 -11.34
C ILE A 567 17.69 30.08 -11.27
N SER A 568 18.37 31.01 -11.94
CA SER A 568 17.89 32.40 -12.04
C SER A 568 16.65 32.49 -12.91
N ASN A 569 15.77 33.46 -12.63
CA ASN A 569 14.54 33.67 -13.43
C ASN A 569 14.83 33.86 -14.92
N GLN A 570 15.96 34.48 -15.27
CA GLN A 570 16.37 34.67 -16.65
C GLN A 570 16.72 33.33 -17.32
N ILE A 571 17.51 32.48 -16.67
CA ILE A 571 17.85 31.16 -17.22
C ILE A 571 16.61 30.28 -17.32
N SER A 572 15.71 30.31 -16.34
CA SER A 572 14.42 29.60 -16.42
C SER A 572 13.59 30.04 -17.64
N HIS A 573 13.53 31.34 -17.92
CA HIS A 573 12.85 31.85 -19.11
C HIS A 573 13.51 31.36 -20.40
N GLU A 574 14.83 31.37 -20.47
CA GLU A 574 15.58 30.88 -21.63
C GLU A 574 15.38 29.37 -21.85
N ILE A 575 15.35 28.58 -20.77
CA ILE A 575 15.01 27.15 -20.82
C ILE A 575 13.61 26.94 -21.44
N ASP A 576 12.60 27.68 -20.97
CA ASP A 576 11.23 27.56 -21.47
C ASP A 576 11.13 27.92 -22.96
N LEU A 577 11.88 28.93 -23.42
CA LEU A 577 11.95 29.30 -24.84
C LEU A 577 12.56 28.18 -25.69
N GLU A 578 13.67 27.58 -25.24
CA GLU A 578 14.31 26.48 -25.96
C GLU A 578 13.44 25.21 -25.99
N VAL A 579 12.78 24.87 -24.87
CA VAL A 579 11.81 23.75 -24.84
C VAL A 579 10.67 23.98 -25.83
N ARG A 580 10.08 25.19 -25.83
CA ARG A 580 9.01 25.55 -26.77
C ARG A 580 9.47 25.43 -28.23
N LYS A 581 10.69 25.90 -28.54
CA LYS A 581 11.29 25.83 -29.87
C LYS A 581 11.48 24.37 -30.32
N ILE A 582 12.01 23.50 -29.46
CA ILE A 582 12.18 22.07 -29.75
C ILE A 582 10.82 21.42 -30.07
N ILE A 583 9.83 21.58 -29.20
CA ILE A 583 8.50 20.96 -29.37
C ILE A 583 7.80 21.49 -30.65
N THR A 584 7.84 22.80 -30.87
CA THR A 584 7.21 23.42 -32.05
C THR A 584 7.84 22.94 -33.35
N ASN A 585 9.16 22.81 -33.39
CA ASN A 585 9.88 22.30 -34.56
C ASN A 585 9.60 20.81 -34.78
N ALA A 586 9.53 20.01 -33.72
CA ALA A 586 9.18 18.59 -33.80
C ALA A 586 7.75 18.39 -34.33
N LYS A 587 6.77 19.18 -33.86
CA LYS A 587 5.39 19.18 -34.40
C LYS A 587 5.40 19.53 -35.90
N LYS A 588 6.09 20.61 -36.30
CA LYS A 588 6.18 21.02 -37.72
C LYS A 588 6.77 19.90 -38.58
N LEU A 589 7.78 19.19 -38.08
CA LEU A 589 8.38 18.05 -38.76
C LEU A 589 7.39 16.90 -38.89
N ALA A 590 6.67 16.55 -37.81
CA ALA A 590 5.62 15.54 -37.82
C ALA A 590 4.52 15.87 -38.86
N THR A 591 3.99 17.10 -38.85
CA THR A 591 2.99 17.55 -39.83
C THR A 591 3.50 17.44 -41.27
N LYS A 592 4.76 17.79 -41.53
CA LYS A 592 5.38 17.68 -42.87
C LYS A 592 5.54 16.23 -43.32
N ILE A 593 5.79 15.31 -42.41
CA ILE A 593 5.94 13.89 -42.73
C ILE A 593 4.59 13.26 -42.99
N ILE A 594 3.60 13.54 -42.15
CA ILE A 594 2.24 13.03 -42.31
C ILE A 594 1.62 13.55 -43.62
N SER A 595 1.79 14.84 -43.94
CA SER A 595 1.26 15.41 -45.19
C SER A 595 1.88 14.82 -46.46
N LYS A 596 3.14 14.35 -46.38
CA LYS A 596 3.80 13.63 -47.49
C LYS A 596 3.38 12.17 -47.62
N ASN A 597 2.83 11.58 -46.57
CA ASN A 597 2.52 10.15 -46.47
C ASN A 597 1.05 9.93 -46.08
N THR A 598 0.13 10.72 -46.65
CA THR A 598 -1.31 10.66 -46.35
C THR A 598 -1.93 9.31 -46.72
N GLU A 599 -1.46 8.68 -47.80
CA GLU A 599 -1.89 7.35 -48.22
C GLU A 599 -1.55 6.28 -47.18
N LEU A 600 -0.33 6.32 -46.62
CA LEU A 600 0.10 5.40 -45.56
C LEU A 600 -0.74 5.60 -44.28
N LEU A 601 -1.04 6.85 -43.93
CA LEU A 601 -1.91 7.18 -42.79
C LEU A 601 -3.29 6.55 -42.96
N GLU A 602 -3.89 6.69 -44.15
CA GLU A 602 -5.23 6.19 -44.44
C GLU A 602 -5.29 4.66 -44.42
N LEU A 603 -4.26 3.98 -44.95
CA LEU A 603 -4.16 2.52 -44.92
C LEU A 603 -4.04 1.98 -43.49
N ILE A 604 -3.16 2.57 -42.67
CA ILE A 604 -2.98 2.15 -41.27
C ILE A 604 -4.27 2.37 -40.48
N LYS A 605 -4.91 3.53 -40.63
CA LYS A 605 -6.21 3.82 -40.00
C LYS A 605 -7.28 2.84 -40.43
N THR A 606 -7.34 2.50 -41.72
CA THR A 606 -8.34 1.56 -42.24
C THR A 606 -8.16 0.17 -41.64
N LEU A 607 -6.92 -0.31 -41.57
CA LEU A 607 -6.62 -1.61 -40.94
C LEU A 607 -6.93 -1.60 -39.44
N LEU A 608 -6.64 -0.49 -38.74
CA LEU A 608 -6.98 -0.32 -37.32
C LEU A 608 -8.48 -0.40 -37.07
N LEU A 609 -9.30 0.20 -37.92
CA LEU A 609 -10.75 0.12 -37.80
C LEU A 609 -11.29 -1.30 -38.12
N GLU A 610 -10.59 -2.09 -38.94
CA GLU A 610 -10.98 -3.47 -39.24
C GLU A 610 -10.58 -4.48 -38.15
N LYS A 611 -9.36 -4.35 -37.60
CA LYS A 611 -8.79 -5.34 -36.66
C LYS A 611 -8.73 -4.89 -35.20
N GLU A 612 -8.94 -3.61 -34.93
CA GLU A 612 -8.76 -2.93 -33.64
C GLU A 612 -7.31 -2.95 -33.09
N THR A 613 -6.50 -3.92 -33.49
CA THR A 613 -5.10 -4.10 -33.10
C THR A 613 -4.29 -4.58 -34.30
N ILE A 614 -3.14 -3.96 -34.53
CA ILE A 614 -2.20 -4.31 -35.59
C ILE A 614 -0.78 -4.44 -35.03
N VAL A 615 0.00 -5.34 -35.62
CA VAL A 615 1.37 -5.66 -35.17
C VAL A 615 2.43 -5.15 -36.15
N ALA A 616 3.69 -5.13 -35.73
CA ALA A 616 4.82 -4.63 -36.51
C ALA A 616 4.87 -5.20 -37.93
N GLU A 617 4.67 -6.51 -38.09
CA GLU A 617 4.80 -7.19 -39.38
C GLU A 617 3.74 -6.71 -40.39
N GLU A 618 2.53 -6.41 -39.91
CA GLU A 618 1.45 -5.88 -40.74
C GLU A 618 1.71 -4.42 -41.11
N ILE A 619 2.28 -3.64 -40.20
CA ILE A 619 2.65 -2.24 -40.43
C ILE A 619 3.79 -2.15 -41.45
N GLU A 620 4.81 -2.99 -41.32
CA GLU A 620 5.92 -3.07 -42.27
C GLU A 620 5.45 -3.52 -43.66
N TYR A 621 4.50 -4.45 -43.72
CA TYR A 621 3.86 -4.84 -44.98
C TYR A 621 3.18 -3.64 -45.67
N ILE A 622 2.38 -2.87 -44.94
CA ILE A 622 1.72 -1.67 -45.50
C ILE A 622 2.76 -0.62 -45.91
N ALA A 623 3.79 -0.41 -45.08
CA ALA A 623 4.82 0.60 -45.35
C ALA A 623 5.65 0.29 -46.61
N THR A 624 5.78 -0.99 -46.97
CA THR A 624 6.55 -1.46 -48.13
C THR A 624 5.69 -1.64 -49.39
N HIS A 625 4.49 -2.19 -49.27
CA HIS A 625 3.63 -2.53 -50.40
C HIS A 625 2.54 -1.49 -50.68
N LEU A 626 2.31 -0.54 -49.76
CA LEU A 626 1.21 0.45 -49.81
C LEU A 626 -0.16 -0.20 -50.07
N GLN A 627 -0.36 -1.40 -49.53
CA GLN A 627 -1.59 -2.17 -49.66
C GLN A 627 -1.93 -2.84 -48.32
N LEU A 628 -3.21 -3.14 -48.12
CA LEU A 628 -3.66 -3.89 -46.95
C LEU A 628 -3.11 -5.32 -46.99
N PRO A 629 -2.67 -5.88 -45.85
CA PRO A 629 -2.21 -7.26 -45.79
C PRO A 629 -3.35 -8.23 -46.17
N PRO A 630 -3.05 -9.33 -46.88
CA PRO A 630 -4.07 -10.32 -47.24
C PRO A 630 -4.75 -10.86 -45.98
N LYS A 631 -6.08 -10.98 -46.01
CA LYS A 631 -6.85 -11.55 -44.90
C LYS A 631 -6.36 -12.98 -44.66
N LYS A 632 -5.88 -13.26 -43.44
CA LYS A 632 -5.60 -14.64 -43.00
C LYS A 632 -6.94 -15.39 -43.07
N ILE A 633 -7.05 -16.34 -43.99
CA ILE A 633 -8.20 -17.26 -44.03
C ILE A 633 -8.07 -18.17 -42.82
N GLU A 634 -9.02 -18.11 -41.89
CA GLU A 634 -9.13 -18.98 -40.71
C GLU A 634 -9.45 -20.42 -41.13
N ASN A 635 -8.50 -21.14 -41.73
CA ASN A 635 -8.70 -22.55 -42.11
C ASN A 635 -7.86 -23.56 -41.30
N ASP A 636 -7.18 -23.14 -40.23
CA ASP A 636 -6.24 -24.01 -39.50
C ASP A 636 -6.64 -24.33 -38.03
N VAL A 637 -7.88 -24.07 -37.63
CA VAL A 637 -8.35 -24.48 -36.28
C VAL A 637 -8.91 -25.92 -36.26
N GLU A 638 -9.23 -26.52 -37.41
CA GLU A 638 -9.87 -27.85 -37.45
C GLU A 638 -8.94 -29.07 -37.63
N ASN A 639 -7.62 -28.92 -37.75
CA ASN A 639 -6.74 -30.08 -37.99
C ASN A 639 -5.40 -30.08 -37.23
N SER A 640 -5.37 -29.59 -35.99
CA SER A 640 -4.32 -30.06 -35.06
C SER A 640 -4.85 -31.27 -34.30
N LYS A 641 -4.56 -32.48 -34.82
CA LYS A 641 -4.74 -33.71 -34.04
C LYS A 641 -4.01 -33.53 -32.71
N PRO A 642 -4.62 -33.88 -31.56
CA PRO A 642 -3.90 -33.89 -30.29
C PRO A 642 -2.79 -34.93 -30.42
N MET A 643 -1.53 -34.48 -30.46
CA MET A 643 -0.40 -35.40 -30.36
C MET A 643 -0.45 -36.09 -29.01
N ASN A 644 -0.39 -37.42 -29.03
CA ASN A 644 -0.41 -38.24 -27.84
C ASN A 644 0.90 -38.07 -27.08
N ILE A 645 0.86 -38.18 -25.75
CA ILE A 645 2.01 -37.94 -24.84
C ILE A 645 3.25 -38.77 -25.26
N ASP A 646 3.03 -39.94 -25.86
CA ASP A 646 4.08 -40.85 -26.33
C ASP A 646 4.85 -40.33 -27.56
N GLU A 647 4.27 -39.44 -28.39
CA GLU A 647 4.97 -38.82 -29.53
C GLU A 647 5.86 -37.65 -29.09
N LEU A 648 5.47 -36.90 -28.05
CA LEU A 648 6.26 -35.81 -27.48
C LEU A 648 7.51 -36.31 -26.75
N ILE A 649 7.43 -37.48 -26.10
CA ILE A 649 8.57 -38.12 -25.43
C ILE A 649 9.62 -38.59 -26.45
N LYS A 650 9.21 -39.01 -27.65
CA LYS A 650 10.13 -39.40 -28.73
C LYS A 650 10.90 -38.23 -29.34
N ILE A 651 10.29 -37.04 -29.37
CA ILE A 651 10.96 -35.84 -29.91
C ILE A 651 12.00 -35.33 -28.90
N THR A 652 11.65 -35.32 -27.61
CA THR A 652 12.58 -34.88 -26.55
C THR A 652 13.75 -35.85 -26.31
N SER A 653 13.57 -37.16 -26.56
CA SER A 653 14.65 -38.15 -26.42
C SER A 653 15.59 -38.22 -27.63
N ASN A 654 15.17 -37.75 -28.81
CA ASN A 654 16.05 -37.71 -29.98
C ASN A 654 17.02 -36.52 -29.95
N ASP A 655 16.66 -35.40 -29.34
CA ASP A 655 17.54 -34.22 -29.22
C ASP A 655 18.67 -34.41 -28.17
N GLU A 656 18.49 -35.30 -27.18
CA GLU A 656 19.54 -35.61 -26.19
C GLU A 656 20.64 -36.53 -26.76
N ASN A 657 20.34 -37.36 -27.76
CA ASN A 657 21.33 -38.27 -28.37
C ASN A 657 22.22 -37.59 -29.44
N THR A 658 21.80 -36.46 -30.01
CA THR A 658 22.64 -35.72 -30.96
C THR A 658 23.73 -34.89 -30.29
N HIS A 659 23.57 -34.53 -29.01
CA HIS A 659 24.59 -33.77 -28.28
C HIS A 659 25.66 -34.63 -27.59
N THR A 660 25.50 -35.95 -27.55
CA THR A 660 26.52 -36.87 -26.98
C THR A 660 27.47 -37.42 -28.03
N GLU A 661 27.10 -37.50 -29.31
CA GLU A 661 28.00 -37.99 -30.38
C GLU A 661 28.97 -36.94 -30.92
N GLU A 662 28.71 -35.63 -30.71
CA GLU A 662 29.62 -34.56 -31.14
C GLU A 662 30.73 -34.24 -30.12
N VAL A 663 30.57 -34.64 -28.84
CA VAL A 663 31.59 -34.38 -27.80
C VAL A 663 32.70 -35.45 -27.78
N GLU A 664 32.44 -36.68 -28.24
CA GLU A 664 33.46 -37.75 -28.29
C GLU A 664 34.39 -37.68 -29.52
N LYS A 665 34.13 -36.81 -30.50
CA LYS A 665 34.98 -36.67 -31.71
C LYS A 665 36.06 -35.60 -31.63
N ASP A 666 35.97 -34.66 -30.69
CA ASP A 666 36.95 -33.57 -30.55
C ASP A 666 38.09 -33.85 -29.55
N GLU A 667 38.03 -34.93 -28.75
CA GLU A 667 39.11 -35.30 -27.82
C GLU A 667 40.21 -36.21 -28.41
N ASN A 668 40.13 -36.60 -29.70
CA ASN A 668 41.07 -37.56 -30.31
C ASN A 668 42.00 -36.98 -31.41
N LEU A 669 42.19 -35.66 -31.47
CA LEU A 669 43.06 -35.02 -32.46
C LEU A 669 44.37 -34.39 -31.94
N ASP A 670 44.68 -34.52 -30.65
CA ASP A 670 45.92 -34.00 -30.05
C ASP A 670 46.92 -35.09 -29.59
N SER A 671 47.01 -36.20 -30.34
CA SER A 671 48.17 -37.10 -30.22
C SER A 671 48.52 -37.82 -31.53
N LYS A 672 49.30 -37.15 -32.39
CA LYS A 672 50.33 -37.76 -33.23
C LYS A 672 51.26 -36.75 -33.89
#